data_AF-A0AAP5YAL6-F1
#
_entry.id   AF-A0AAP5YAL6-F1
#
_cell.length_a   1.000
_cell.length_b   1.000
_cell.length_c   1.000
_cell.angle_alpha   90.00
_cell.angle_beta   90.00
_cell.angle_gamma   90.00
#
_symmetry.space_group_name_H-M   'P 1'
#
loop_
_entity.id
_entity.type
_entity.pdbx_description
1 polymer ?
#
loop_
_entity_poly.entity_id
_entity_poly.type
_entity_poly.pdbx_seq_one_letter_code
_entity_poly.pdbx_strand_id
1 'polypeptide(L)'
;MFWDSSRLFKLIGFLCLLFVQPLHATILSSALLNEAQQLAEIEPSQAKQAATNYLSQRELTERKESDSPSAMSRDETDRSVRTPSSTIEAHKIIAQADYAMGNVRSAIEHLNKAERLAQEYQLPYMDLDLQLMRNQMIWMYDENYSKAEDTLNQIEQQLDEADAVLQRTDSVRYRLVMQRALLASHSGDIIKAENLYSEAKTMLDDSRSELALIDYYTAVGEFYLNSKKYNLALSELLYGYWQSIESNSGARLAKVNRLLARLFQERRVYDKAIEYLSQAADFYDSYPSSPILADVLEQMGDIYFYQGKFNLALVHYFNVLDHESTSKNINRIIKIRLSLAATYLQLYNYALAEQYLDRSKELLEYTNIPKLEAKAALLQSGLAYHQNDSKDVITNAKLALALAEKSPENNNFIKQQSYRLLGLGYEQAGEYKLSLQAYKKYTNLVRLEQKQLNQISEDAFRQQKEFAEQTIHYIGQSERLEQVEREHRKFQKISFALFITVLVMFLFIMRRGVIMQRQASEIEKLRNDLFTHSRSRLRNLRMLNVKLSRSLKKSSETFEQWQMGELIHEPLNDRLRFVMIDLPFLRSMYVHNGYKAGLELERAFGDFLAEKIEKPSRLYHFSDANLLYIEPNADRDASAEVMFEKFQTWVDEFAQQHNVNRIIRMGISDYPFLPRAYTAINDEELLDLLLLATHIAREVSLKDKQSHWVFLKAIDNAPAASFATGNIRTACQHAISQGLIKIHSSYKNEDDIKKILKNG
;
A
#
# COMPACT_ATOMS: atom_id res chain seq x y z
N MET A 1 -17.95 7.19 -31.57
CA MET A 1 -17.66 5.74 -31.51
C MET A 1 -17.29 5.33 -30.09
N PHE A 2 -18.12 5.70 -29.10
CA PHE A 2 -17.92 5.40 -27.69
C PHE A 2 -19.30 5.38 -27.03
N TRP A 3 -19.61 4.26 -26.40
CA TRP A 3 -20.45 4.05 -25.21
C TRP A 3 -21.19 2.73 -25.32
N ASP A 4 -20.52 1.68 -24.85
CA ASP A 4 -21.18 0.43 -24.52
C ASP A 4 -20.69 0.05 -23.12
N SER A 5 -21.47 0.47 -22.12
CA SER A 5 -21.21 0.28 -20.68
C SER A 5 -21.08 -1.20 -20.31
N SER A 6 -21.62 -2.11 -21.13
CA SER A 6 -21.55 -3.56 -20.91
C SER A 6 -20.15 -4.14 -21.04
N ARG A 7 -19.28 -3.52 -21.86
CA ARG A 7 -17.89 -3.98 -22.05
C ARG A 7 -17.00 -3.59 -20.89
N LEU A 8 -17.27 -2.46 -20.24
CA LEU A 8 -16.51 -1.99 -19.07
C LEU A 8 -16.75 -2.92 -17.86
N PHE A 9 -18.01 -3.30 -17.61
CA PHE A 9 -18.34 -4.23 -16.52
C PHE A 9 -17.77 -5.64 -16.74
N LYS A 10 -17.74 -6.12 -17.99
CA LYS A 10 -17.10 -7.41 -18.31
C LYS A 10 -15.57 -7.36 -18.13
N LEU A 11 -14.94 -6.21 -18.44
CA LEU A 11 -13.50 -6.03 -18.21
C LEU A 11 -13.16 -5.97 -16.72
N ILE A 12 -14.00 -5.31 -15.92
CA ILE A 12 -13.86 -5.22 -14.45
C ILE A 12 -14.07 -6.61 -13.82
N GLY A 13 -15.09 -7.36 -14.25
CA GLY A 13 -15.34 -8.72 -13.78
C GLY A 13 -14.19 -9.69 -14.10
N PHE A 14 -13.57 -9.56 -15.27
CA PHE A 14 -12.40 -10.35 -15.66
C PHE A 14 -11.14 -9.96 -14.86
N LEU A 15 -10.97 -8.68 -14.54
CA LEU A 15 -9.90 -8.19 -13.66
C LEU A 15 -10.07 -8.68 -12.21
N CYS A 16 -11.29 -8.74 -11.69
CA CYS A 16 -11.56 -9.27 -10.34
C CYS A 16 -11.24 -10.77 -10.22
N LEU A 17 -11.46 -11.57 -11.28
CA LEU A 17 -11.10 -12.99 -11.29
C LEU A 17 -9.58 -13.22 -11.35
N LEU A 18 -8.81 -12.27 -11.89
CA LEU A 18 -7.34 -12.33 -11.90
C LEU A 18 -6.70 -11.96 -10.55
N PHE A 19 -7.47 -11.44 -9.59
CA PHE A 19 -6.98 -11.08 -8.24
C PHE A 19 -7.40 -12.05 -7.13
N VAL A 20 -8.09 -13.15 -7.46
CA VAL A 20 -8.37 -14.20 -6.47
C VAL A 20 -7.14 -15.10 -6.36
N GLN A 21 -6.21 -14.72 -5.49
CA GLN A 21 -5.19 -15.64 -5.02
C GLN A 21 -5.87 -16.70 -4.13
N PRO A 22 -5.55 -17.99 -4.26
CA PRO A 22 -5.92 -18.95 -3.23
C PRO A 22 -5.14 -18.58 -1.98
N LEU A 23 -5.81 -18.01 -0.98
CA LEU A 23 -5.25 -18.01 0.36
C LEU A 23 -5.13 -19.46 0.79
N HIS A 24 -3.90 -19.97 0.85
CA HIS A 24 -3.59 -21.17 1.61
C HIS A 24 -3.72 -20.82 3.10
N ALA A 25 -4.96 -20.86 3.58
CA ALA A 25 -5.24 -20.86 5.00
C ALA A 25 -4.66 -22.16 5.58
N THR A 26 -3.81 -22.03 6.59
CA THR A 26 -3.36 -23.14 7.40
C THR A 26 -4.58 -23.89 7.95
N ILE A 27 -4.53 -25.21 7.79
CA ILE A 27 -5.58 -26.17 8.13
C ILE A 27 -6.00 -25.95 9.58
N LEU A 28 -7.31 -25.91 9.82
CA LEU A 28 -7.95 -25.56 11.08
C LEU A 28 -7.42 -26.39 12.27
N SER A 29 -6.56 -25.79 13.10
CA SER A 29 -6.30 -26.22 14.47
C SER A 29 -6.98 -25.26 15.45
N SER A 30 -7.60 -25.81 16.50
CA SER A 30 -8.14 -25.00 17.60
C SER A 30 -7.02 -24.22 18.29
N ALA A 31 -7.36 -23.07 18.88
CA ALA A 31 -6.38 -22.27 19.62
C ALA A 31 -5.73 -23.09 20.75
N LEU A 32 -6.53 -23.91 21.44
CA LEU A 32 -6.09 -24.80 22.50
C LEU A 32 -5.06 -25.85 22.04
N LEU A 33 -5.23 -26.44 20.85
CA LEU A 33 -4.27 -27.40 20.32
C LEU A 33 -3.00 -26.72 19.82
N ASN A 34 -3.09 -25.49 19.31
CA ASN A 34 -1.89 -24.72 18.95
C ASN A 34 -1.05 -24.38 20.19
N GLU A 35 -1.69 -23.97 21.28
CA GLU A 35 -1.01 -23.75 22.57
C GLU A 35 -0.39 -25.04 23.09
N ALA A 36 -1.14 -26.15 23.08
CA ALA A 36 -0.63 -27.46 23.50
C ALA A 36 0.54 -27.94 22.63
N GLN A 37 0.50 -27.69 21.32
CA GLN A 37 1.58 -28.02 20.40
C GLN A 37 2.87 -27.24 20.68
N GLN A 38 2.76 -25.95 21.04
CA GLN A 38 3.92 -25.15 21.45
C GLN A 38 4.55 -25.68 22.74
N LEU A 39 3.73 -26.20 23.66
CA LEU A 39 4.18 -26.80 24.91
C LEU A 39 4.75 -28.22 24.74
N ALA A 40 4.51 -28.91 23.63
CA ALA A 40 4.85 -30.33 23.48
C ALA A 40 6.34 -30.63 23.70
N GLU A 41 7.25 -29.77 23.21
CA GLU A 41 8.69 -29.88 23.45
C GLU A 41 9.11 -29.21 24.77
N ILE A 42 8.45 -28.13 25.18
CA ILE A 42 8.85 -27.29 26.32
C ILE A 42 8.41 -27.91 27.65
N GLU A 43 7.12 -28.17 27.79
CA GLU A 43 6.49 -28.68 28.99
C GLU A 43 5.52 -29.82 28.65
N PRO A 44 6.07 -31.01 28.36
CA PRO A 44 5.31 -32.11 27.76
C PRO A 44 4.17 -32.63 28.64
N SER A 45 4.30 -32.55 29.97
CA SER A 45 3.22 -32.94 30.90
C SER A 45 1.97 -32.08 30.72
N GLN A 46 2.14 -30.75 30.64
CA GLN A 46 1.03 -29.82 30.41
C GLN A 46 0.44 -29.98 29.01
N ALA A 47 1.29 -30.12 27.98
CA ALA A 47 0.85 -30.37 26.61
C ALA A 47 -0.03 -31.63 26.51
N LYS A 48 0.42 -32.74 27.12
CA LYS A 48 -0.35 -33.99 27.19
C LYS A 48 -1.68 -33.79 27.90
N GLN A 49 -1.69 -33.09 29.03
CA GLN A 49 -2.92 -32.84 29.79
C GLN A 49 -3.91 -31.99 28.97
N ALA A 50 -3.44 -30.92 28.33
CA ALA A 50 -4.26 -30.04 27.49
C ALA A 50 -4.89 -30.82 26.31
N ALA A 51 -4.08 -31.61 25.59
CA ALA A 51 -4.57 -32.43 24.48
C ALA A 51 -5.52 -33.56 24.94
N THR A 52 -5.27 -34.17 26.11
CA THR A 52 -6.17 -35.20 26.69
C THR A 52 -7.50 -34.60 27.14
N ASN A 53 -7.47 -33.40 27.74
CA ASN A 53 -8.67 -32.65 28.07
C ASN A 53 -9.45 -32.27 26.80
N TYR A 54 -8.74 -31.88 25.73
CA TYR A 54 -9.35 -31.60 24.45
C TYR A 54 -10.13 -32.81 23.90
N LEU A 55 -9.54 -34.00 23.95
CA LEU A 55 -10.15 -35.24 23.47
C LEU A 55 -11.33 -35.73 24.33
N SER A 56 -11.29 -35.53 25.64
CA SER A 56 -12.29 -36.05 26.59
C SER A 56 -13.50 -35.14 26.77
N GLN A 57 -13.33 -33.83 26.63
CA GLN A 57 -14.40 -32.83 26.83
C GLN A 57 -15.22 -32.57 25.58
N ARG A 58 -14.83 -33.10 24.42
CA ARG A 58 -15.45 -32.82 23.11
C ARG A 58 -15.84 -34.09 22.38
N GLU A 59 -17.04 -34.09 21.81
CA GLU A 59 -17.56 -35.20 21.01
C GLU A 59 -17.03 -35.13 19.57
N LEU A 60 -16.68 -36.28 18.99
CA LEU A 60 -16.18 -36.37 17.62
C LEU A 60 -17.35 -36.23 16.63
N THR A 61 -17.23 -35.36 15.63
CA THR A 61 -18.20 -35.29 14.54
C THR A 61 -18.11 -36.49 13.61
N GLU A 62 -19.25 -37.11 13.29
CA GLU A 62 -19.34 -38.16 12.26
C GLU A 62 -19.30 -37.61 10.81
N ARG A 63 -19.28 -36.29 10.61
CA ARG A 63 -19.28 -35.68 9.27
C ARG A 63 -17.91 -35.81 8.61
N LYS A 64 -17.88 -36.25 7.36
CA LYS A 64 -16.69 -36.17 6.50
C LYS A 64 -16.41 -34.70 6.17
N GLU A 65 -15.14 -34.28 6.23
CA GLU A 65 -14.71 -32.88 6.03
C GLU A 65 -15.06 -32.30 4.64
N SER A 66 -15.57 -33.12 3.71
CA SER A 66 -16.11 -32.70 2.42
C SER A 66 -17.42 -31.90 2.49
N ASP A 67 -18.13 -31.92 3.62
CA ASP A 67 -19.40 -31.21 3.81
C ASP A 67 -19.17 -29.76 4.29
N SER A 68 -18.97 -28.84 3.35
CA SER A 68 -18.97 -27.36 3.48
C SER A 68 -18.40 -26.75 4.79
N PRO A 69 -17.22 -26.11 4.76
CA PRO A 69 -16.60 -25.45 5.93
C PRO A 69 -17.35 -24.23 6.46
N SER A 70 -18.37 -23.76 5.73
CA SER A 70 -19.11 -22.52 5.98
C SER A 70 -20.30 -22.67 6.93
N ALA A 71 -20.59 -23.88 7.44
CA ALA A 71 -21.77 -24.16 8.25
C ALA A 71 -21.56 -24.15 9.78
N MET A 72 -20.33 -23.98 10.27
CA MET A 72 -20.03 -23.97 11.71
C MET A 72 -19.47 -22.63 12.16
N SER A 73 -20.10 -22.03 13.17
CA SER A 73 -19.58 -20.85 13.87
C SER A 73 -18.26 -21.19 14.56
N ARG A 74 -17.23 -20.34 14.41
CA ARG A 74 -15.92 -20.43 15.06
C ARG A 74 -16.00 -20.66 16.59
N ASP A 75 -17.06 -20.17 17.23
CA ASP A 75 -17.26 -20.28 18.68
C ASP A 75 -17.89 -21.61 19.13
N GLU A 76 -18.62 -22.31 18.25
CA GLU A 76 -19.25 -23.61 18.59
C GLU A 76 -18.27 -24.78 18.44
N THR A 77 -17.34 -24.70 17.48
CA THR A 77 -16.30 -25.71 17.26
C THR A 77 -15.32 -25.84 18.43
N ASP A 78 -15.09 -24.79 19.21
CA ASP A 78 -14.07 -24.84 20.27
C ASP A 78 -14.62 -25.32 21.62
N ARG A 79 -15.95 -25.40 21.81
CA ARG A 79 -16.56 -25.66 23.13
C ARG A 79 -17.09 -27.08 23.36
N SER A 80 -17.59 -27.78 22.34
CA SER A 80 -18.27 -29.07 22.54
C SER A 80 -17.93 -30.17 21.54
N VAL A 81 -17.33 -29.83 20.41
CA VAL A 81 -17.19 -30.75 19.27
C VAL A 81 -15.76 -30.74 18.73
N ARG A 82 -15.24 -31.88 18.28
CA ARG A 82 -13.92 -32.00 17.62
C ARG A 82 -14.05 -32.62 16.24
N THR A 83 -13.27 -32.12 15.28
CA THR A 83 -13.16 -32.68 13.93
C THR A 83 -12.18 -33.87 13.89
N PRO A 84 -12.24 -34.74 12.86
CA PRO A 84 -11.23 -35.77 12.63
C PRO A 84 -9.81 -35.20 12.59
N SER A 85 -9.58 -34.11 11.85
CA SER A 85 -8.29 -33.42 11.80
C SER A 85 -7.79 -32.96 13.17
N SER A 86 -8.64 -32.28 13.96
CA SER A 86 -8.25 -31.82 15.31
C SER A 86 -8.03 -32.96 16.30
N THR A 87 -8.70 -34.10 16.09
CA THR A 87 -8.47 -35.32 16.89
C THR A 87 -7.12 -35.94 16.59
N ILE A 88 -6.75 -36.01 15.31
CA ILE A 88 -5.44 -36.50 14.86
C ILE A 88 -4.33 -35.62 15.46
N GLU A 89 -4.47 -34.30 15.37
CA GLU A 89 -3.51 -33.36 15.97
C GLU A 89 -3.41 -33.51 17.49
N ALA A 90 -4.52 -33.69 18.20
CA ALA A 90 -4.47 -33.93 19.65
C ALA A 90 -3.71 -35.23 20.00
N HIS A 91 -3.92 -36.32 19.25
CA HIS A 91 -3.16 -37.55 19.43
C HIS A 91 -1.67 -37.39 19.09
N LYS A 92 -1.34 -36.60 18.07
CA LYS A 92 0.04 -36.26 17.68
C LYS A 92 0.76 -35.48 18.79
N ILE A 93 0.11 -34.48 19.39
CA ILE A 93 0.64 -33.71 20.53
C ILE A 93 0.88 -34.64 21.73
N ILE A 94 -0.06 -35.53 22.05
CA ILE A 94 0.12 -36.51 23.14
C ILE A 94 1.30 -37.42 22.83
N ALA A 95 1.45 -37.88 21.58
CA ALA A 95 2.57 -38.73 21.19
C ALA A 95 3.92 -38.03 21.32
N GLN A 96 4.02 -36.77 20.88
CA GLN A 96 5.23 -35.95 21.05
C GLN A 96 5.56 -35.75 22.52
N ALA A 97 4.57 -35.40 23.34
CA ALA A 97 4.73 -35.23 24.77
C ALA A 97 5.19 -36.53 25.47
N ASP A 98 4.57 -37.67 25.13
CA ASP A 98 4.96 -38.97 25.66
C ASP A 98 6.37 -39.36 25.23
N TYR A 99 6.73 -39.10 23.98
CA TYR A 99 8.08 -39.33 23.48
C TYR A 99 9.11 -38.46 24.23
N ALA A 100 8.84 -37.17 24.40
CA ALA A 100 9.69 -36.25 25.17
C ALA A 100 9.84 -36.66 26.65
N MET A 101 8.82 -37.32 27.22
CA MET A 101 8.87 -37.90 28.58
C MET A 101 9.53 -39.30 28.62
N GLY A 102 9.97 -39.86 27.49
CA GLY A 102 10.61 -41.19 27.40
C GLY A 102 9.63 -42.37 27.27
N ASN A 103 8.32 -42.12 27.17
CA ASN A 103 7.27 -43.14 27.05
C ASN A 103 7.02 -43.54 25.59
N VAL A 104 8.04 -44.08 24.91
CA VAL A 104 8.00 -44.39 23.46
C VAL A 104 6.81 -45.29 23.09
N ARG A 105 6.51 -46.32 23.89
CA ARG A 105 5.36 -47.22 23.62
C ARG A 105 4.03 -46.47 23.59
N SER A 106 3.79 -45.59 24.55
CA SER A 106 2.57 -44.77 24.63
C SER A 106 2.49 -43.81 23.43
N ALA A 107 3.61 -43.20 23.07
CA ALA A 107 3.70 -42.34 21.89
C ALA A 107 3.28 -43.06 20.61
N ILE A 108 3.85 -44.26 20.36
CA ILE A 108 3.51 -45.07 19.19
C ILE A 108 2.04 -45.53 19.21
N GLU A 109 1.50 -45.87 20.38
CA GLU A 109 0.07 -46.22 20.49
C GLU A 109 -0.85 -45.06 20.08
N HIS A 110 -0.52 -43.83 20.50
CA HIS A 110 -1.27 -42.64 20.10
C HIS A 110 -1.14 -42.32 18.60
N LEU A 111 0.06 -42.50 18.02
CA LEU A 111 0.24 -42.35 16.57
C LEU A 111 -0.55 -43.40 15.78
N ASN A 112 -0.59 -44.66 16.24
CA ASN A 112 -1.40 -45.70 15.61
C ASN A 112 -2.91 -45.38 15.66
N LYS A 113 -3.39 -44.76 16.75
CA LYS A 113 -4.79 -44.28 16.84
C LYS A 113 -5.04 -43.15 15.83
N ALA A 114 -4.13 -42.19 15.75
CA ALA A 114 -4.21 -41.09 14.80
C ALA A 114 -4.19 -41.56 13.34
N GLU A 115 -3.33 -42.52 13.00
CA GLU A 115 -3.20 -43.08 11.64
C GLU A 115 -4.47 -43.82 11.22
N ARG A 116 -5.06 -44.65 12.10
CA ARG A 116 -6.35 -45.31 11.82
C ARG A 116 -7.45 -44.29 11.52
N LEU A 117 -7.49 -43.18 12.26
CA LEU A 117 -8.44 -42.10 12.00
C LEU A 117 -8.14 -41.40 10.67
N ALA A 118 -6.87 -41.12 10.35
CA ALA A 118 -6.50 -40.52 9.07
C ALA A 118 -6.94 -41.39 7.88
N GLN A 119 -6.80 -42.72 8.00
CA GLN A 119 -7.24 -43.68 6.98
C GLN A 119 -8.77 -43.78 6.90
N GLU A 120 -9.46 -43.84 8.04
CA GLU A 120 -10.93 -43.90 8.11
C GLU A 120 -11.60 -42.69 7.45
N TYR A 121 -11.06 -41.49 7.68
CA TYR A 121 -11.56 -40.23 7.15
C TYR A 121 -10.92 -39.80 5.82
N GLN A 122 -10.04 -40.64 5.24
CA GLN A 122 -9.38 -40.41 3.94
C GLN A 122 -8.58 -39.09 3.90
N LEU A 123 -7.70 -38.88 4.89
CA LEU A 123 -6.85 -37.70 5.06
C LEU A 123 -5.38 -38.02 4.70
N PRO A 124 -5.02 -38.15 3.40
CA PRO A 124 -3.71 -38.68 2.97
C PRO A 124 -2.52 -37.80 3.42
N TYR A 125 -2.70 -36.48 3.51
CA TYR A 125 -1.65 -35.58 4.00
C TYR A 125 -1.28 -35.87 5.46
N MET A 126 -2.28 -36.02 6.32
CA MET A 126 -2.06 -36.30 7.74
C MET A 126 -1.52 -37.71 7.95
N ASP A 127 -1.98 -38.67 7.15
CA ASP A 127 -1.47 -40.05 7.19
C ASP A 127 0.04 -40.10 6.91
N LEU A 128 0.51 -39.48 5.82
CA LEU A 128 1.95 -39.40 5.51
C LEU A 128 2.75 -38.69 6.61
N ASP A 129 2.21 -37.61 7.18
CA ASP A 129 2.86 -36.88 8.27
C ASP A 129 3.03 -37.75 9.54
N LEU A 130 1.99 -38.52 9.88
CA LEU A 130 2.03 -39.46 11.00
C LEU A 130 3.01 -40.61 10.75
N GLN A 131 3.06 -41.12 9.51
CA GLN A 131 4.03 -42.16 9.14
C GLN A 131 5.48 -41.66 9.27
N LEU A 132 5.77 -40.43 8.81
CA LEU A 132 7.08 -39.79 8.97
C LEU A 132 7.43 -39.62 10.46
N MET A 133 6.51 -39.08 11.27
CA MET A 133 6.74 -38.89 12.71
C MET A 133 6.99 -40.22 13.42
N ARG A 134 6.18 -41.24 13.13
CA ARG A 134 6.31 -42.58 13.69
C ARG A 134 7.66 -43.20 13.34
N ASN A 135 8.04 -43.13 12.06
CA ASN A 135 9.32 -43.67 11.60
C ASN A 135 10.48 -43.02 12.35
N GLN A 136 10.46 -41.69 12.48
CA GLN A 136 11.46 -40.93 13.23
C GLN A 136 11.57 -41.37 14.69
N MET A 137 10.44 -41.43 15.40
CA MET A 137 10.43 -41.85 16.81
C MET A 137 10.96 -43.27 17.02
N ILE A 138 10.67 -44.19 16.09
CA ILE A 138 11.12 -45.59 16.18
C ILE A 138 12.63 -45.68 15.98
N TRP A 139 13.17 -45.11 14.90
CA TRP A 139 14.61 -45.28 14.62
C TRP A 139 15.49 -44.50 15.57
N MET A 140 15.03 -43.36 16.09
CA MET A 140 15.74 -42.65 17.15
C MET A 140 15.79 -43.44 18.47
N TYR A 141 14.92 -44.43 18.66
CA TYR A 141 14.90 -45.29 19.83
C TYR A 141 15.65 -46.63 19.61
N ASP A 142 15.46 -47.28 18.46
CA ASP A 142 16.03 -48.61 18.18
C ASP A 142 17.34 -48.58 17.38
N GLU A 143 17.75 -47.41 16.87
CA GLU A 143 18.93 -47.17 16.05
C GLU A 143 19.01 -48.03 14.76
N ASN A 144 17.87 -48.57 14.29
CA ASN A 144 17.82 -49.39 13.09
C ASN A 144 17.67 -48.53 11.82
N TYR A 145 18.79 -47.94 11.40
CA TYR A 145 18.81 -46.99 10.27
C TYR A 145 18.38 -47.60 8.93
N SER A 146 18.67 -48.87 8.67
CA SER A 146 18.28 -49.54 7.42
C SER A 146 16.77 -49.65 7.29
N LYS A 147 16.10 -50.11 8.35
CA LYS A 147 14.64 -50.23 8.38
C LYS A 147 13.95 -48.87 8.27
N ALA A 148 14.55 -47.84 8.87
CA ALA A 148 14.07 -46.48 8.74
C ALA A 148 14.15 -45.99 7.29
N GLU A 149 15.27 -46.21 6.59
CA GLU A 149 15.43 -45.83 5.19
C GLU A 149 14.42 -46.57 4.29
N ASP A 150 14.22 -47.88 4.51
CA ASP A 150 13.20 -48.65 3.78
C ASP A 150 11.80 -48.06 3.96
N THR A 151 11.47 -47.61 5.17
CA THR A 151 10.19 -46.95 5.47
C THR A 151 10.08 -45.59 4.77
N LEU A 152 11.16 -44.79 4.74
CA LEU A 152 11.18 -43.51 4.01
C LEU A 152 11.01 -43.71 2.50
N ASN A 153 11.58 -44.79 1.93
CA ASN A 153 11.40 -45.14 0.53
C ASN A 153 9.94 -45.50 0.21
N GLN A 154 9.26 -46.21 1.11
CA GLN A 154 7.83 -46.51 0.96
C GLN A 154 6.97 -45.24 1.01
N ILE A 155 7.26 -44.33 1.94
CA ILE A 155 6.57 -43.04 2.06
C ILE A 155 6.79 -42.18 0.80
N GLU A 156 8.01 -42.15 0.26
CA GLU A 156 8.31 -41.44 -0.98
C GLU A 156 7.54 -42.02 -2.17
N GLN A 157 7.49 -43.35 -2.30
CA GLN A 157 6.72 -44.00 -3.36
C GLN A 157 5.22 -43.67 -3.25
N GLN A 158 4.65 -43.69 -2.04
CA GLN A 158 3.26 -43.28 -1.81
C GLN A 158 3.02 -41.82 -2.20
N LEU A 159 3.98 -40.93 -1.91
CA LEU A 159 3.89 -39.51 -2.26
C LEU A 159 3.94 -39.30 -3.78
N ASP A 160 4.81 -40.03 -4.48
CA ASP A 160 4.94 -39.96 -5.95
C ASP A 160 3.72 -40.56 -6.67
N GLU A 161 3.06 -41.58 -6.09
CA GLU A 161 1.84 -42.21 -6.63
C GLU A 161 0.54 -41.45 -6.30
N ALA A 162 0.58 -40.46 -5.40
CA ALA A 162 -0.59 -39.69 -4.96
C ALA A 162 -1.11 -38.68 -5.99
N ASP A 163 -2.30 -38.10 -5.76
CA ASP A 163 -2.91 -37.10 -6.63
C ASP A 163 -2.00 -35.88 -6.90
N ALA A 164 -2.15 -35.24 -8.07
CA ALA A 164 -1.32 -34.12 -8.52
C ALA A 164 -1.27 -32.92 -7.56
N VAL A 165 -2.28 -32.76 -6.68
CA VAL A 165 -2.29 -31.75 -5.60
C VAL A 165 -1.35 -32.14 -4.46
N LEU A 166 -1.36 -33.43 -4.07
CA LEU A 166 -0.49 -33.95 -3.01
C LEU A 166 0.98 -33.96 -3.47
N GLN A 167 1.23 -34.34 -4.72
CA GLN A 167 2.57 -34.32 -5.34
C GLN A 167 3.22 -32.93 -5.35
N ARG A 168 2.42 -31.86 -5.42
CA ARG A 168 2.87 -30.46 -5.41
C ARG A 168 2.97 -29.86 -4.00
N THR A 169 2.75 -30.65 -2.96
CA THR A 169 2.78 -30.14 -1.59
C THR A 169 4.22 -30.11 -1.05
N ASP A 170 4.90 -28.99 -1.28
CA ASP A 170 6.33 -28.81 -0.93
C ASP A 170 6.64 -29.10 0.54
N SER A 171 5.67 -28.94 1.45
CA SER A 171 5.87 -29.16 2.90
C SER A 171 6.15 -30.62 3.29
N VAL A 172 5.48 -31.61 2.69
CA VAL A 172 5.71 -33.04 3.05
C VAL A 172 7.03 -33.51 2.47
N ARG A 173 7.33 -33.10 1.23
CA ARG A 173 8.59 -33.44 0.56
C ARG A 173 9.78 -32.83 1.31
N TYR A 174 9.67 -31.57 1.74
CA TYR A 174 10.66 -30.95 2.61
C TYR A 174 10.88 -31.75 3.91
N ARG A 175 9.78 -32.15 4.60
CA ARG A 175 9.89 -32.96 5.84
C ARG A 175 10.55 -34.32 5.60
N LEU A 176 10.22 -35.00 4.50
CA LEU A 176 10.85 -36.26 4.09
C LEU A 176 12.36 -36.09 3.89
N VAL A 177 12.80 -35.07 3.13
CA VAL A 177 14.22 -34.78 2.88
C VAL A 177 14.94 -34.45 4.19
N MET A 178 14.34 -33.62 5.06
CA MET A 178 14.89 -33.29 6.38
C MET A 178 15.05 -34.53 7.26
N GLN A 179 14.07 -35.45 7.28
CA GLN A 179 14.19 -36.70 8.02
C GLN A 179 15.27 -37.62 7.45
N ARG A 180 15.41 -37.72 6.13
CA ARG A 180 16.51 -38.46 5.50
C ARG A 180 17.87 -37.84 5.83
N ALA A 181 17.97 -36.51 5.83
CA ALA A 181 19.20 -35.81 6.21
C ALA A 181 19.57 -36.10 7.67
N LEU A 182 18.58 -36.07 8.58
CA LEU A 182 18.75 -36.43 9.97
C LEU A 182 19.18 -37.90 10.14
N LEU A 183 18.53 -38.83 9.42
CA LEU A 183 18.88 -40.24 9.43
C LEU A 183 20.32 -40.48 8.94
N ALA A 184 20.72 -39.84 7.83
CA ALA A 184 22.08 -39.90 7.29
C ALA A 184 23.12 -39.32 8.27
N SER A 185 22.76 -38.23 8.96
CA SER A 185 23.59 -37.64 10.02
C SER A 185 23.83 -38.64 11.16
N HIS A 186 22.78 -39.30 11.64
CA HIS A 186 22.89 -40.29 12.73
C HIS A 186 23.57 -41.60 12.32
N SER A 187 23.42 -42.02 11.06
CA SER A 187 24.13 -43.19 10.52
C SER A 187 25.63 -42.94 10.28
N GLY A 188 26.09 -41.68 10.39
CA GLY A 188 27.47 -41.28 10.20
C GLY A 188 27.85 -40.94 8.75
N ASP A 189 26.89 -40.96 7.82
CA ASP A 189 27.11 -40.55 6.43
C ASP A 189 27.01 -39.02 6.27
N ILE A 190 28.09 -38.35 6.68
CA ILE A 190 28.19 -36.88 6.71
C ILE A 190 27.98 -36.28 5.31
N ILE A 191 28.48 -36.93 4.25
CA ILE A 191 28.40 -36.40 2.88
C ILE A 191 26.96 -36.46 2.37
N LYS A 192 26.29 -37.61 2.57
CA LYS A 192 24.87 -37.75 2.20
C LYS A 192 24.02 -36.75 2.99
N ALA A 193 24.27 -36.57 4.28
CA ALA A 193 23.57 -35.59 5.10
C ALA A 193 23.76 -34.15 4.58
N GLU A 194 24.98 -33.73 4.26
CA GLU A 194 25.25 -32.38 3.70
C GLU A 194 24.52 -32.12 2.39
N ASN A 195 24.49 -33.11 1.49
CA ASN A 195 23.77 -33.00 0.22
C ASN A 195 22.26 -32.85 0.44
N LEU A 196 21.68 -33.67 1.33
CA LEU A 196 20.24 -33.62 1.64
C LEU A 196 19.85 -32.33 2.35
N TYR A 197 20.67 -31.83 3.29
CA TYR A 197 20.42 -30.51 3.90
C TYR A 197 20.55 -29.36 2.89
N SER A 198 21.43 -29.48 1.89
CA SER A 198 21.54 -28.50 0.81
C SER A 198 20.30 -28.51 -0.09
N GLU A 199 19.80 -29.70 -0.43
CA GLU A 199 18.53 -29.87 -1.15
C GLU A 199 17.35 -29.27 -0.37
N ALA A 200 17.24 -29.57 0.92
CA ALA A 200 16.21 -29.01 1.79
C ALA A 200 16.26 -27.48 1.84
N LYS A 201 17.45 -26.87 1.75
CA LYS A 201 17.60 -25.41 1.67
C LYS A 201 16.97 -24.83 0.42
N THR A 202 17.23 -25.44 -0.74
CA THR A 202 16.69 -24.94 -2.01
C THR A 202 15.16 -25.02 -2.06
N MET A 203 14.57 -25.96 -1.32
CA MET A 203 13.11 -26.06 -1.18
C MET A 203 12.52 -24.94 -0.31
N LEU A 204 13.34 -24.27 0.51
CA LEU A 204 12.92 -23.15 1.36
C LEU A 204 13.03 -21.78 0.65
N ASP A 205 13.81 -21.66 -0.43
CA ASP A 205 13.99 -20.39 -1.16
C ASP A 205 12.66 -19.85 -1.73
N ASP A 206 11.70 -20.73 -2.01
CA ASP A 206 10.34 -20.38 -2.47
C ASP A 206 9.30 -20.26 -1.32
N SER A 207 9.67 -20.65 -0.09
CA SER A 207 8.79 -20.70 1.08
C SER A 207 8.88 -19.41 1.91
N ARG A 208 7.72 -18.79 2.20
CA ARG A 208 7.63 -17.59 3.06
C ARG A 208 7.68 -17.87 4.57
N SER A 209 7.95 -19.10 5.01
CA SER A 209 7.89 -19.45 6.43
C SER A 209 9.21 -19.14 7.14
N GLU A 210 9.28 -17.98 7.79
CA GLU A 210 10.42 -17.57 8.64
C GLU A 210 10.72 -18.61 9.75
N LEU A 211 9.67 -19.24 10.29
CA LEU A 211 9.81 -20.27 11.33
C LEU A 211 10.47 -21.55 10.82
N ALA A 212 10.10 -21.99 9.61
CA ALA A 212 10.72 -23.18 8.99
C ALA A 212 12.20 -22.92 8.67
N LEU A 213 12.54 -21.68 8.31
CA LEU A 213 13.92 -21.28 8.08
C LEU A 213 14.73 -21.37 9.38
N ILE A 214 14.22 -20.85 10.51
CA ILE A 214 14.89 -20.99 11.80
C ILE A 214 15.09 -22.46 12.17
N ASP A 215 14.05 -23.30 12.02
CA ASP A 215 14.11 -24.72 12.35
C ASP A 215 15.15 -25.46 11.48
N TYR A 216 15.25 -25.11 10.20
CA TYR A 216 16.30 -25.58 9.29
C TYR A 216 17.70 -25.23 9.79
N TYR A 217 17.99 -23.95 10.00
CA TYR A 217 19.32 -23.49 10.43
C TYR A 217 19.70 -24.07 11.80
N THR A 218 18.73 -24.25 12.68
CA THR A 218 18.91 -24.91 13.98
C THR A 218 19.31 -26.38 13.81
N ALA A 219 18.60 -27.13 12.96
CA ALA A 219 18.89 -28.54 12.70
C ALA A 219 20.25 -28.76 12.00
N VAL A 220 20.57 -27.93 11.00
CA VAL A 220 21.87 -28.00 10.30
C VAL A 220 23.01 -27.58 11.24
N GLY A 221 22.80 -26.56 12.07
CA GLY A 221 23.75 -26.16 13.10
C GLY A 221 24.02 -27.27 14.11
N GLU A 222 22.97 -27.98 14.56
CA GLU A 222 23.10 -29.15 15.42
C GLU A 222 23.83 -30.31 14.74
N PHE A 223 23.54 -30.58 13.47
CA PHE A 223 24.27 -31.57 12.67
C PHE A 223 25.78 -31.26 12.60
N TYR A 224 26.14 -30.02 12.29
CA TYR A 224 27.55 -29.62 12.24
C TYR A 224 28.21 -29.68 13.62
N LEU A 225 27.48 -29.34 14.67
CA LEU A 225 27.96 -29.44 16.05
C LEU A 225 28.25 -30.90 16.42
N ASN A 226 27.33 -31.82 16.13
CA ASN A 226 27.50 -33.26 16.34
C ASN A 226 28.66 -33.84 15.49
N SER A 227 28.86 -33.30 14.30
CA SER A 227 29.99 -33.63 13.41
C SER A 227 31.31 -32.95 13.79
N LYS A 228 31.34 -32.16 14.89
CA LYS A 228 32.50 -31.37 15.36
C LYS A 228 33.03 -30.35 14.34
N LYS A 229 32.19 -29.95 13.37
CA LYS A 229 32.47 -28.89 12.39
C LYS A 229 32.05 -27.53 12.97
N TYR A 230 32.76 -27.12 14.04
CA TYR A 230 32.35 -25.98 14.88
C TYR A 230 32.16 -24.65 14.13
N ASN A 231 32.95 -24.37 13.09
CA ASN A 231 32.83 -23.11 12.36
C ASN A 231 31.51 -23.03 11.57
N LEU A 232 31.13 -24.13 10.92
CA LEU A 232 29.86 -24.21 10.20
C LEU A 232 28.69 -24.24 11.19
N ALA A 233 28.83 -24.99 12.29
CA ALA A 233 27.83 -24.97 13.35
C ALA A 233 27.60 -23.55 13.90
N LEU A 234 28.67 -22.79 14.14
CA LEU A 234 28.58 -21.41 14.63
C LEU A 234 27.83 -20.52 13.63
N SER A 235 28.15 -20.59 12.33
CA SER A 235 27.46 -19.75 11.33
C SER A 235 25.98 -20.07 11.21
N GLU A 236 25.62 -21.36 11.13
CA GLU A 236 24.21 -21.78 10.99
C GLU A 236 23.42 -21.46 12.27
N LEU A 237 23.97 -21.70 13.45
CA LEU A 237 23.31 -21.39 14.73
C LEU A 237 23.17 -19.89 14.96
N LEU A 238 24.17 -19.06 14.59
CA LEU A 238 24.04 -17.60 14.69
C LEU A 238 22.96 -17.07 13.73
N TYR A 239 22.83 -17.66 12.54
CA TYR A 239 21.74 -17.31 11.64
C TYR A 239 20.37 -17.63 12.28
N GLY A 240 20.20 -18.84 12.82
CA GLY A 240 19.00 -19.22 13.56
C GLY A 240 18.72 -18.32 14.78
N TYR A 241 19.76 -17.87 15.47
CA TYR A 241 19.68 -16.95 16.62
C TYR A 241 19.11 -15.59 16.22
N TRP A 242 19.71 -14.94 15.21
CA TRP A 242 19.26 -13.62 14.77
C TRP A 242 17.86 -13.67 14.15
N GLN A 243 17.57 -14.69 13.34
CA GLN A 243 16.23 -14.86 12.76
C GLN A 243 15.17 -15.11 13.85
N SER A 244 15.52 -15.82 14.93
CA SER A 244 14.62 -16.02 16.07
C SER A 244 14.31 -14.70 16.81
N ILE A 245 15.29 -13.80 16.92
CA ILE A 245 15.10 -12.46 17.48
C ILE A 245 14.19 -11.62 16.58
N GLU A 246 14.47 -11.58 15.28
CA GLU A 246 13.67 -10.82 14.32
C GLU A 246 12.22 -11.31 14.25
N SER A 247 12.01 -12.64 14.34
CA SER A 247 10.69 -13.27 14.33
C SER A 247 10.00 -13.28 15.71
N ASN A 248 10.63 -12.71 16.75
CA ASN A 248 10.18 -12.70 18.14
C ASN A 248 9.78 -14.11 18.67
N SER A 249 10.51 -15.14 18.27
CA SER A 249 10.21 -16.54 18.58
C SER A 249 11.03 -17.03 19.78
N GLY A 250 10.55 -16.75 21.00
CA GLY A 250 11.24 -17.08 22.25
C GLY A 250 11.64 -18.55 22.41
N ALA A 251 10.76 -19.50 22.06
CA ALA A 251 11.04 -20.93 22.17
C ALA A 251 12.21 -21.39 21.27
N ARG A 252 12.23 -20.92 20.02
CA ARG A 252 13.33 -21.23 19.07
C ARG A 252 14.63 -20.54 19.50
N LEU A 253 14.55 -19.30 19.96
CA LEU A 253 15.70 -18.58 20.50
C LEU A 253 16.33 -19.35 21.67
N ALA A 254 15.51 -19.84 22.61
CA ALA A 254 16.00 -20.64 23.74
C ALA A 254 16.65 -21.96 23.30
N LYS A 255 16.10 -22.64 22.29
CA LYS A 255 16.67 -23.85 21.69
C LYS A 255 18.02 -23.56 21.02
N VAL A 256 18.11 -22.51 20.20
CA VAL A 256 19.36 -22.09 19.56
C VAL A 256 20.41 -21.69 20.59
N ASN A 257 20.02 -20.96 21.63
CA ASN A 257 20.89 -20.58 22.73
C ASN A 257 21.49 -21.78 23.46
N ARG A 258 20.72 -22.84 23.69
CA ARG A 258 21.26 -24.11 24.23
C ARG A 258 22.31 -24.73 23.32
N LEU A 259 22.09 -24.73 22.00
CA LEU A 259 23.04 -25.28 21.03
C LEU A 259 24.31 -24.43 20.92
N LEU A 260 24.17 -23.10 20.90
CA LEU A 260 25.29 -22.18 20.98
C LEU A 260 26.08 -22.38 22.27
N ALA A 261 25.39 -22.51 23.41
CA ALA A 261 26.05 -22.80 24.68
C ALA A 261 26.87 -24.09 24.64
N ARG A 262 26.30 -25.18 24.11
CA ARG A 262 27.02 -26.45 23.92
C ARG A 262 28.24 -26.25 23.01
N LEU A 263 28.09 -25.53 21.91
CA LEU A 263 29.18 -25.20 21.00
C LEU A 263 30.30 -24.43 21.71
N PHE A 264 30.00 -23.36 22.46
CA PHE A 264 30.99 -22.61 23.23
C PHE A 264 31.60 -23.45 24.37
N GLN A 265 30.82 -24.33 25.00
CA GLN A 265 31.30 -25.26 26.03
C GLN A 265 32.31 -26.28 25.47
N GLU A 266 32.01 -26.90 24.33
CA GLU A 266 32.93 -27.84 23.66
C GLU A 266 34.24 -27.15 23.22
N ARG A 267 34.17 -25.85 22.96
CA ARG A 267 35.31 -24.97 22.65
C ARG A 267 35.97 -24.36 23.88
N ARG A 268 35.51 -24.72 25.10
CA ARG A 268 35.99 -24.24 26.41
C ARG A 268 35.87 -22.73 26.65
N VAL A 269 35.02 -22.06 25.87
CA VAL A 269 34.69 -20.63 26.01
C VAL A 269 33.52 -20.49 27.00
N TYR A 270 33.82 -20.78 28.26
CA TYR A 270 32.80 -21.03 29.29
C TYR A 270 31.98 -19.79 29.68
N ASP A 271 32.55 -18.58 29.58
CA ASP A 271 31.84 -17.32 29.82
C ASP A 271 30.68 -17.12 28.83
N LYS A 272 30.94 -17.34 27.53
CA LYS A 272 29.90 -17.25 26.49
C LYS A 272 28.90 -18.37 26.57
N ALA A 273 29.34 -19.59 26.91
CA ALA A 273 28.42 -20.69 27.13
C ALA A 273 27.41 -20.39 28.26
N ILE A 274 27.87 -19.81 29.38
CA ILE A 274 26.98 -19.38 30.47
C ILE A 274 26.05 -18.24 30.04
N GLU A 275 26.52 -17.28 29.23
CA GLU A 275 25.68 -16.19 28.72
C GLU A 275 24.48 -16.73 27.93
N TYR A 276 24.72 -17.64 26.98
CA TYR A 276 23.64 -18.25 26.20
C TYR A 276 22.75 -19.18 27.05
N LEU A 277 23.31 -19.94 28.00
CA LEU A 277 22.48 -20.74 28.92
C LEU A 277 21.61 -19.88 29.81
N SER A 278 22.09 -18.72 30.25
CA SER A 278 21.32 -17.80 31.09
C SER A 278 20.13 -17.25 30.30
N GLN A 279 20.34 -16.83 29.05
CA GLN A 279 19.23 -16.41 28.17
C GLN A 279 18.23 -17.53 27.90
N ALA A 280 18.69 -18.78 27.73
CA ALA A 280 17.79 -19.92 27.59
C ALA A 280 17.03 -20.19 28.91
N ALA A 281 17.70 -20.09 30.06
CA ALA A 281 17.09 -20.26 31.37
C ALA A 281 15.99 -19.23 31.62
N ASP A 282 16.21 -17.96 31.26
CA ASP A 282 15.21 -16.89 31.40
C ASP A 282 13.89 -17.24 30.68
N PHE A 283 13.98 -17.88 29.51
CA PHE A 283 12.79 -18.37 28.80
C PHE A 283 12.15 -19.57 29.53
N TYR A 284 12.95 -20.57 29.91
CA TYR A 284 12.44 -21.79 30.54
C TYR A 284 11.99 -21.60 32.00
N ASP A 285 12.38 -20.52 32.68
CA ASP A 285 11.92 -20.17 34.02
C ASP A 285 10.40 -19.90 34.06
N SER A 286 9.83 -19.50 32.91
CA SER A 286 8.38 -19.40 32.73
C SER A 286 7.67 -20.76 32.66
N TYR A 287 8.42 -21.87 32.59
CA TYR A 287 7.93 -23.24 32.47
C TYR A 287 8.59 -24.15 33.53
N PRO A 288 8.23 -24.02 34.82
CA PRO A 288 8.98 -24.65 35.93
C PRO A 288 8.99 -26.18 35.94
N SER A 289 8.03 -26.86 35.28
CA SER A 289 8.07 -28.33 35.15
C SER A 289 8.78 -28.80 33.87
N SER A 290 9.38 -27.89 33.10
CA SER A 290 10.10 -28.22 31.87
C SER A 290 11.31 -29.12 32.15
N PRO A 291 11.42 -30.31 31.54
CA PRO A 291 12.64 -31.12 31.65
C PRO A 291 13.86 -30.43 31.02
N ILE A 292 13.63 -29.50 30.10
CA ILE A 292 14.65 -28.72 29.41
C ILE A 292 15.28 -27.70 30.38
N LEU A 293 14.52 -27.13 31.32
CA LEU A 293 15.06 -26.25 32.36
C LEU A 293 16.10 -27.00 33.21
N ALA A 294 15.78 -28.22 33.64
CA ALA A 294 16.70 -29.07 34.38
C ALA A 294 18.00 -29.36 33.59
N ASP A 295 17.92 -29.58 32.28
CA ASP A 295 19.10 -29.71 31.41
C ASP A 295 19.95 -28.44 31.37
N VAL A 296 19.32 -27.27 31.27
CA VAL A 296 20.02 -25.98 31.22
C VAL A 296 20.75 -25.73 32.53
N LEU A 297 20.07 -25.90 33.66
CA LEU A 297 20.66 -25.76 34.99
C LEU A 297 21.80 -26.75 35.22
N GLU A 298 21.65 -27.99 34.77
CA GLU A 298 22.71 -28.99 34.83
C GLU A 298 23.95 -28.57 34.04
N GLN A 299 23.78 -28.09 32.81
CA GLN A 299 24.89 -27.60 31.99
C GLN A 299 25.57 -26.37 32.60
N MET A 300 24.80 -25.45 33.20
CA MET A 300 25.36 -24.33 33.95
C MET A 300 26.21 -24.82 35.13
N GLY A 301 25.71 -25.79 35.89
CA GLY A 301 26.44 -26.42 36.99
C GLY A 301 27.76 -27.06 36.53
N ASP A 302 27.72 -27.82 35.44
CA ASP A 302 28.90 -28.43 34.83
C ASP A 302 29.93 -27.37 34.39
N ILE A 303 29.50 -26.28 33.76
CA ILE A 303 30.40 -25.21 33.33
C ILE A 303 31.00 -24.48 34.54
N TYR A 304 30.22 -24.19 35.59
CA TYR A 304 30.74 -23.60 36.81
C TYR A 304 31.75 -24.51 37.52
N PHE A 305 31.51 -25.83 37.51
CA PHE A 305 32.47 -26.81 37.98
C PHE A 305 33.78 -26.73 37.20
N TYR A 306 33.73 -26.67 35.85
CA TYR A 306 34.92 -26.53 35.01
C TYR A 306 35.67 -25.19 35.21
N GLN A 307 34.97 -24.12 35.57
CA GLN A 307 35.56 -22.84 35.94
C GLN A 307 36.15 -22.83 37.37
N GLY A 308 36.01 -23.91 38.14
CA GLY A 308 36.43 -23.98 39.55
C GLY A 308 35.52 -23.24 40.53
N LYS A 309 34.34 -22.78 40.07
CA LYS A 309 33.34 -22.07 40.89
C LYS A 309 32.40 -23.08 41.56
N PHE A 310 32.95 -23.94 42.40
CA PHE A 310 32.27 -25.10 42.96
C PHE A 310 31.00 -24.77 43.76
N ASN A 311 30.96 -23.66 44.51
CA ASN A 311 29.77 -23.26 45.25
C ASN A 311 28.58 -22.93 44.32
N LEU A 312 28.84 -22.30 43.17
CA LEU A 312 27.80 -22.04 42.16
C LEU A 312 27.37 -23.34 41.50
N ALA A 313 28.31 -24.25 41.21
CA ALA A 313 27.98 -25.57 40.68
C ALA A 313 27.03 -26.33 41.63
N LEU A 314 27.30 -26.32 42.94
CA LEU A 314 26.42 -26.92 43.95
C LEU A 314 25.00 -26.35 43.89
N VAL A 315 24.84 -25.02 43.83
CA VAL A 315 23.52 -24.36 43.73
C VAL A 315 22.74 -24.91 42.53
N HIS A 316 23.36 -24.94 41.35
CA HIS A 316 22.70 -25.45 40.15
C HIS A 316 22.39 -26.95 40.24
N TYR A 317 23.31 -27.77 40.76
CA TYR A 317 23.05 -29.19 40.93
C TYR A 317 21.94 -29.49 41.94
N PHE A 318 21.81 -28.70 43.02
CA PHE A 318 20.68 -28.83 43.95
C PHE A 318 19.36 -28.44 43.29
N ASN A 319 19.33 -27.33 42.55
CA ASN A 319 18.14 -26.93 41.81
C ASN A 319 17.68 -28.02 40.83
N VAL A 320 18.61 -28.70 40.15
CA VAL A 320 18.28 -29.84 39.29
C VAL A 320 17.79 -31.03 40.10
N LEU A 321 18.43 -31.34 41.24
CA LEU A 321 18.05 -32.47 42.08
C LEU A 321 16.62 -32.33 42.63
N ASP A 322 16.23 -31.10 42.99
CA ASP A 322 14.91 -30.75 43.52
C ASP A 322 13.84 -30.57 42.41
N HIS A 323 14.25 -30.54 41.14
CA HIS A 323 13.35 -30.36 40.01
C HIS A 323 12.44 -31.59 39.78
N GLU A 324 11.15 -31.35 39.48
CA GLU A 324 10.14 -32.42 39.35
C GLU A 324 10.53 -33.49 38.31
N SER A 325 11.03 -33.07 37.15
CA SER A 325 11.47 -33.96 36.07
C SER A 325 12.62 -34.90 36.48
N THR A 326 13.45 -34.50 37.43
CA THR A 326 14.57 -35.32 37.94
C THR A 326 14.07 -36.48 38.76
N SER A 327 13.03 -36.29 39.57
CA SER A 327 12.46 -37.37 40.38
C SER A 327 11.96 -38.57 39.55
N LYS A 328 11.58 -38.34 38.29
CA LYS A 328 11.07 -39.35 37.34
C LYS A 328 12.18 -39.99 36.48
N ASN A 329 13.42 -39.51 36.56
CA ASN A 329 14.53 -39.96 35.73
C ASN A 329 15.72 -40.42 36.59
N ILE A 330 15.82 -41.73 36.81
CA ILE A 330 16.87 -42.35 37.62
C ILE A 330 18.27 -42.01 37.07
N ASN A 331 18.46 -42.00 35.75
CA ASN A 331 19.74 -41.69 35.13
C ASN A 331 20.22 -40.27 35.49
N ARG A 332 19.29 -39.30 35.50
CA ARG A 332 19.59 -37.93 35.90
C ARG A 332 19.93 -37.84 37.38
N ILE A 333 19.18 -38.51 38.25
CA ILE A 333 19.46 -38.57 39.70
C ILE A 333 20.89 -39.08 39.94
N ILE A 334 21.28 -40.19 39.31
CA ILE A 334 22.63 -40.74 39.42
C ILE A 334 23.65 -39.73 38.92
N LYS A 335 23.44 -39.17 37.72
CA LYS A 335 24.39 -38.22 37.11
C LYS A 335 24.64 -36.99 38.01
N ILE A 336 23.58 -36.40 38.56
CA ILE A 336 23.67 -35.22 39.42
C ILE A 336 24.32 -35.56 40.77
N ARG A 337 23.98 -36.70 41.39
CA ARG A 337 24.64 -37.15 42.62
C ARG A 337 26.15 -37.39 42.41
N LEU A 338 26.54 -37.96 41.27
CA LEU A 338 27.96 -38.09 40.91
C LEU A 338 28.62 -36.72 40.70
N SER A 339 27.93 -35.74 40.10
CA SER A 339 28.45 -34.37 39.98
C SER A 339 28.56 -33.66 41.33
N LEU A 340 27.62 -33.86 42.25
CA LEU A 340 27.72 -33.40 43.64
C LEU A 340 28.91 -34.04 44.36
N ALA A 341 29.10 -35.36 44.24
CA ALA A 341 30.24 -36.07 44.81
C ALA A 341 31.56 -35.53 44.25
N ALA A 342 31.67 -35.33 42.94
CA ALA A 342 32.82 -34.71 42.29
C ALA A 342 33.10 -33.30 42.82
N THR A 343 32.05 -32.50 43.02
CA THR A 343 32.17 -31.13 43.54
C THR A 343 32.63 -31.10 44.99
N TYR A 344 32.09 -31.99 45.84
CA TYR A 344 32.53 -32.10 47.23
C TYR A 344 33.96 -32.65 47.36
N LEU A 345 34.42 -33.52 46.45
CA LEU A 345 35.83 -33.91 46.37
C LEU A 345 36.74 -32.71 46.12
N GLN A 346 36.36 -31.81 45.20
CA GLN A 346 37.14 -30.58 44.92
C GLN A 346 37.10 -29.58 46.08
N LEU A 347 36.02 -29.59 46.88
CA LEU A 347 35.89 -28.81 48.10
C LEU A 347 36.52 -29.49 49.34
N TYR A 348 37.23 -30.61 49.16
CA TYR A 348 37.88 -31.37 50.22
C TYR A 348 36.92 -31.91 51.30
N ASN A 349 35.62 -31.97 51.01
CA ASN A 349 34.61 -32.55 51.90
C ASN A 349 34.37 -34.02 51.54
N TYR A 350 35.30 -34.88 51.98
CA TYR A 350 35.31 -36.30 51.63
C TYR A 350 34.09 -37.07 52.17
N ALA A 351 33.58 -36.69 53.34
CA ALA A 351 32.42 -37.36 53.94
C ALA A 351 31.14 -37.18 53.11
N LEU A 352 30.86 -35.95 52.65
CA LEU A 352 29.73 -35.71 51.75
C LEU A 352 29.97 -36.31 50.37
N ALA A 353 31.20 -36.23 49.85
CA ALA A 353 31.53 -36.84 48.58
C ALA A 353 31.26 -38.36 48.58
N GLU A 354 31.70 -39.05 49.63
CA GLU A 354 31.44 -40.49 49.85
C GLU A 354 29.95 -40.77 49.94
N GLN A 355 29.20 -40.01 50.75
CA GLN A 355 27.76 -40.19 50.90
C GLN A 355 26.99 -40.08 49.57
N TYR A 356 27.29 -39.07 48.74
CA TYR A 356 26.64 -38.92 47.43
C TYR A 356 27.08 -39.99 46.44
N LEU A 357 28.34 -40.42 46.52
CA LEU A 357 28.90 -41.47 45.68
C LEU A 357 28.25 -42.84 45.97
N ASP A 358 28.13 -43.22 47.25
CA ASP A 358 27.50 -44.48 47.66
C ASP A 358 26.03 -44.54 47.26
N ARG A 359 25.29 -43.45 47.51
CA ARG A 359 23.90 -43.30 47.05
C ARG A 359 23.74 -43.35 45.53
N SER A 360 24.78 -43.07 44.77
CA SER A 360 24.77 -43.21 43.31
C SER A 360 25.06 -44.65 42.90
N LYS A 361 25.97 -45.32 43.61
CA LYS A 361 26.34 -46.72 43.36
C LYS A 361 25.19 -47.67 43.68
N GLU A 362 24.48 -47.46 44.79
CA GLU A 362 23.25 -48.21 45.12
C GLU A 362 22.24 -48.19 43.97
N LEU A 363 22.05 -47.03 43.33
CA LEU A 363 21.17 -46.92 42.17
C LEU A 363 21.74 -47.60 40.92
N LEU A 364 23.07 -47.50 40.72
CA LEU A 364 23.77 -48.17 39.62
C LEU A 364 23.74 -49.70 39.72
N GLU A 365 23.55 -50.29 40.90
CA GLU A 365 23.34 -51.75 41.03
C GLU A 365 22.07 -52.23 40.31
N TYR A 366 21.06 -51.37 40.21
CA TYR A 366 19.77 -51.68 39.58
C TYR A 366 19.65 -51.11 38.15
N THR A 367 20.68 -50.43 37.64
CA THR A 367 20.67 -49.80 36.31
C THR A 367 21.96 -50.09 35.55
N ASN A 368 21.88 -50.57 34.31
CA ASN A 368 23.06 -50.81 33.48
C ASN A 368 23.40 -49.55 32.67
N ILE A 369 24.29 -48.70 33.18
CA ILE A 369 24.68 -47.44 32.53
C ILE A 369 26.21 -47.32 32.58
N PRO A 370 26.93 -47.96 31.64
CA PRO A 370 28.39 -48.08 31.69
C PRO A 370 29.14 -46.76 31.84
N LYS A 371 28.59 -45.67 31.25
CA LYS A 371 29.16 -44.32 31.34
C LYS A 371 29.13 -43.74 32.76
N LEU A 372 28.01 -43.92 33.46
CA LEU A 372 27.87 -43.44 34.84
C LEU A 372 28.61 -44.36 35.82
N GLU A 373 28.66 -45.67 35.56
CA GLU A 373 29.50 -46.61 36.29
C GLU A 373 30.98 -46.25 36.20
N ALA A 374 31.46 -45.93 34.99
CA ALA A 374 32.84 -45.50 34.77
C ALA A 374 33.15 -44.20 35.54
N LYS A 375 32.22 -43.23 35.55
CA LYS A 375 32.34 -41.99 36.33
C LYS A 375 32.34 -42.26 37.84
N ALA A 376 31.46 -43.14 38.33
CA ALA A 376 31.42 -43.52 39.74
C ALA A 376 32.72 -44.20 40.19
N ALA A 377 33.23 -45.17 39.41
CA ALA A 377 34.51 -45.81 39.67
C ALA A 377 35.68 -44.80 39.67
N LEU A 378 35.67 -43.83 38.75
CA LEU A 378 36.68 -42.78 38.72
C LEU A 378 36.65 -41.91 39.99
N LEU A 379 35.45 -41.53 40.45
CA LEU A 379 35.29 -40.73 41.68
C LEU A 379 35.67 -41.53 42.93
N GLN A 380 35.37 -42.83 42.98
CA GLN A 380 35.80 -43.72 44.06
C GLN A 380 37.32 -43.80 44.15
N SER A 381 37.99 -43.92 43.00
CA SER A 381 39.46 -43.88 42.93
C SER A 381 40.01 -42.56 43.43
N GLY A 382 39.38 -41.43 43.07
CA GLY A 382 39.75 -40.10 43.58
C GLY A 382 39.57 -39.96 45.10
N LEU A 383 38.46 -40.48 45.65
CA LEU A 383 38.21 -40.49 47.10
C LEU A 383 39.24 -41.35 47.85
N ALA A 384 39.51 -42.56 47.36
CA ALA A 384 40.49 -43.49 47.92
C ALA A 384 41.90 -42.90 47.97
N TYR A 385 42.27 -42.10 46.96
CA TYR A 385 43.56 -41.40 46.92
C TYR A 385 43.72 -40.47 48.12
N HIS A 386 42.67 -39.73 48.48
CA HIS A 386 42.67 -38.84 49.63
C HIS A 386 42.58 -39.58 50.97
N GLN A 387 42.01 -40.78 50.99
CA GLN A 387 42.03 -41.69 52.14
C GLN A 387 43.36 -42.45 52.29
N ASN A 388 44.32 -42.24 51.37
CA ASN A 388 45.62 -42.91 51.32
C ASN A 388 45.53 -44.43 51.13
N ASP A 389 44.46 -44.91 50.49
CA ASP A 389 44.27 -46.32 50.12
C ASP A 389 44.69 -46.55 48.66
N SER A 390 45.98 -46.84 48.46
CA SER A 390 46.55 -47.04 47.13
C SER A 390 45.98 -48.27 46.40
N LYS A 391 45.51 -49.30 47.11
CA LYS A 391 44.90 -50.50 46.49
C LYS A 391 43.58 -50.14 45.82
N ASP A 392 42.74 -49.40 46.52
CA ASP A 392 41.43 -48.99 46.01
C ASP A 392 41.57 -47.93 44.92
N VAL A 393 42.55 -47.04 44.98
CA VAL A 393 42.88 -46.12 43.87
C VAL A 393 43.11 -46.90 42.58
N ILE A 394 44.03 -47.87 42.62
CA ILE A 394 44.46 -48.63 41.43
C ILE A 394 43.31 -49.49 40.91
N THR A 395 42.59 -50.17 41.80
CA THR A 395 41.49 -51.08 41.43
C THR A 395 40.36 -50.32 40.74
N ASN A 396 39.90 -49.22 41.35
CA ASN A 396 38.80 -48.42 40.82
C ASN A 396 39.21 -47.65 39.55
N ALA A 397 40.45 -47.16 39.45
CA ALA A 397 40.92 -46.50 38.22
C ALA A 397 41.04 -47.48 37.03
N LYS A 398 41.47 -48.73 37.27
CA LYS A 398 41.46 -49.78 36.25
C LYS A 398 40.04 -50.14 35.81
N LEU A 399 39.10 -50.22 36.76
CA LEU A 399 37.69 -50.46 36.46
C LEU A 399 37.11 -49.34 35.58
N ALA A 400 37.32 -48.07 35.97
CA ALA A 400 36.87 -46.91 35.20
C ALA A 400 37.47 -46.90 33.79
N LEU A 401 38.76 -47.24 33.65
CA LEU A 401 39.43 -47.35 32.35
C LEU A 401 38.83 -48.46 31.49
N ALA A 402 38.63 -49.66 32.05
CA ALA A 402 38.05 -50.80 31.33
C ALA A 402 36.62 -50.52 30.86
N LEU A 403 35.80 -49.85 31.69
CA LEU A 403 34.45 -49.42 31.31
C LEU A 403 34.50 -48.36 30.20
N ALA A 404 35.42 -47.40 30.29
CA ALA A 404 35.61 -46.37 29.26
C ALA A 404 36.15 -46.92 27.93
N GLU A 405 36.89 -48.04 27.94
CA GLU A 405 37.37 -48.71 26.73
C GLU A 405 36.30 -49.59 26.06
N LYS A 406 35.37 -50.14 26.84
CA LYS A 406 34.21 -50.88 26.34
C LYS A 406 33.12 -49.97 25.75
N SER A 407 33.14 -48.69 26.05
CA SER A 407 32.14 -47.74 25.56
C SER A 407 32.40 -47.36 24.09
N PRO A 408 31.39 -47.42 23.20
CA PRO A 408 31.53 -47.00 21.80
C PRO A 408 31.80 -45.49 21.67
N GLU A 409 31.29 -44.70 22.62
CA GLU A 409 31.71 -43.32 22.80
C GLU A 409 33.11 -43.31 23.42
N ASN A 410 34.13 -43.03 22.60
CA ASN A 410 35.51 -42.93 23.05
C ASN A 410 35.68 -41.78 24.07
N ASN A 411 35.44 -42.08 25.36
CA ASN A 411 35.37 -41.07 26.41
C ASN A 411 36.78 -40.70 26.90
N ASN A 412 37.46 -39.88 26.09
CA ASN A 412 38.85 -39.48 26.30
C ASN A 412 39.08 -38.86 27.69
N PHE A 413 38.10 -38.13 28.24
CA PHE A 413 38.23 -37.51 29.56
C PHE A 413 38.36 -38.54 30.67
N ILE A 414 37.47 -39.55 30.72
CA ILE A 414 37.56 -40.61 31.74
C ILE A 414 38.88 -41.36 31.57
N LYS A 415 39.30 -41.68 30.34
CA LYS A 415 40.58 -42.35 30.09
C LYS A 415 41.77 -41.54 30.61
N GLN A 416 41.80 -40.24 30.32
CA GLN A 416 42.83 -39.32 30.83
C GLN A 416 42.85 -39.34 32.36
N GLN A 417 41.70 -39.12 33.02
CA GLN A 417 41.64 -39.08 34.47
C GLN A 417 41.98 -40.42 35.13
N SER A 418 41.57 -41.55 34.54
CA SER A 418 41.95 -42.88 35.01
C SER A 418 43.47 -43.08 34.95
N TYR A 419 44.13 -42.69 33.85
CA TYR A 419 45.59 -42.77 33.77
C TYR A 419 46.31 -41.85 34.76
N ARG A 420 45.75 -40.66 35.03
CA ARG A 420 46.27 -39.76 36.07
C ARG A 420 46.15 -40.40 37.47
N LEU A 421 44.98 -40.94 37.81
CA LEU A 421 44.76 -41.60 39.11
C LEU A 421 45.58 -42.89 39.26
N LEU A 422 45.78 -43.66 38.19
CA LEU A 422 46.73 -44.78 38.21
C LEU A 422 48.15 -44.31 38.51
N GLY A 423 48.59 -43.21 37.88
CA GLY A 423 49.89 -42.59 38.17
C GLY A 423 50.07 -42.27 39.65
N LEU A 424 49.05 -41.61 40.23
CA LEU A 424 49.00 -41.24 41.65
C LEU A 424 48.93 -42.45 42.59
N GLY A 425 48.11 -43.45 42.28
CA GLY A 425 47.97 -44.66 43.09
C GLY A 425 49.23 -45.51 43.10
N TYR A 426 49.88 -45.69 41.95
CA TYR A 426 51.16 -46.38 41.87
C TYR A 426 52.27 -45.64 42.62
N GLU A 427 52.24 -44.31 42.61
CA GLU A 427 53.17 -43.48 43.39
C GLU A 427 52.96 -43.68 44.91
N GLN A 428 51.70 -43.64 45.39
CA GLN A 428 51.38 -43.96 46.80
C GLN A 428 51.77 -45.38 47.20
N ALA A 429 51.71 -46.34 46.28
CA ALA A 429 52.15 -47.72 46.50
C ALA A 429 53.68 -47.92 46.41
N GLY A 430 54.45 -46.89 46.02
CA GLY A 430 55.90 -46.99 45.79
C GLY A 430 56.31 -47.64 44.46
N GLU A 431 55.36 -47.90 43.56
CA GLU A 431 55.58 -48.51 42.24
C GLU A 431 55.91 -47.46 41.15
N TYR A 432 57.00 -46.72 41.35
CA TYR A 432 57.36 -45.55 40.52
C TYR A 432 57.47 -45.83 39.01
N LYS A 433 57.88 -47.04 38.60
CA LYS A 433 57.99 -47.42 37.18
C LYS A 433 56.62 -47.46 36.50
N LEU A 434 55.61 -48.01 37.17
CA LEU A 434 54.24 -48.08 36.65
C LEU A 434 53.56 -46.71 36.71
N SER A 435 53.83 -45.92 37.76
CA SER A 435 53.41 -44.53 37.85
C SER A 435 53.88 -43.71 36.64
N LEU A 436 55.17 -43.77 36.31
CA LEU A 436 55.72 -43.07 35.13
C LEU A 436 55.06 -43.51 33.82
N GLN A 437 54.76 -44.82 33.66
CA GLN A 437 54.08 -45.31 32.46
C GLN A 437 52.65 -44.77 32.36
N ALA A 438 51.91 -44.74 33.47
CA ALA A 438 50.57 -44.17 33.53
C ALA A 438 50.58 -42.67 33.20
N TYR A 439 51.52 -41.91 33.79
CA TYR A 439 51.69 -40.49 33.47
C TYR A 439 52.07 -40.24 32.01
N LYS A 440 52.94 -41.05 31.40
CA LYS A 440 53.26 -40.95 29.97
C LYS A 440 52.02 -41.09 29.09
N LYS A 441 51.14 -42.04 29.41
CA LYS A 441 49.87 -42.23 28.70
C LYS A 441 48.93 -41.04 28.90
N TYR A 442 48.79 -40.56 30.14
CA TYR A 442 48.02 -39.35 30.46
C TYR A 442 48.50 -38.14 29.66
N THR A 443 49.79 -37.81 29.73
CA THR A 443 50.38 -36.65 29.03
C THR A 443 50.22 -36.77 27.52
N ASN A 444 50.32 -37.96 26.95
CA ASN A 444 50.08 -38.17 25.52
C ASN A 444 48.62 -37.84 25.14
N LEU A 445 47.65 -38.32 25.92
CA LEU A 445 46.22 -38.03 25.69
C LEU A 445 45.91 -36.53 25.85
N VAL A 446 46.45 -35.88 26.87
CA VAL A 446 46.29 -34.43 27.08
C VAL A 446 46.90 -33.65 25.91
N ARG A 447 48.08 -34.04 25.42
CA ARG A 447 48.73 -33.41 24.27
C ARG A 447 47.90 -33.55 23.00
N LEU A 448 47.27 -34.70 22.76
CA LEU A 448 46.39 -34.92 21.60
C LEU A 448 45.16 -34.02 21.67
N GLU A 449 44.52 -33.92 22.84
CA GLU A 449 43.38 -33.03 23.05
C GLU A 449 43.78 -31.55 22.89
N GLN A 450 44.91 -31.13 23.47
CA GLN A 450 45.39 -29.76 23.33
C GLN A 450 45.68 -29.42 21.87
N LYS A 451 46.25 -30.36 21.10
CA LYS A 451 46.48 -30.17 19.66
C LYS A 451 45.17 -29.98 18.91
N GLN A 452 44.11 -30.71 19.28
CA GLN A 452 42.78 -30.57 18.70
C GLN A 452 42.14 -29.21 19.05
N LEU A 453 42.27 -28.77 20.30
CA LEU A 453 41.78 -27.45 20.74
C LEU A 453 42.55 -26.31 20.07
N ASN A 454 43.88 -26.40 20.00
CA ASN A 454 44.77 -25.37 19.44
C ASN A 454 44.64 -25.18 17.92
N GLN A 455 43.94 -26.05 17.19
CA GLN A 455 43.67 -25.84 15.76
C GLN A 455 42.95 -24.51 15.50
N ILE A 456 42.18 -24.02 16.48
CA ILE A 456 41.59 -22.67 16.49
C ILE A 456 41.67 -22.18 17.94
N SER A 457 42.42 -21.12 18.23
CA SER A 457 42.48 -20.57 19.59
C SER A 457 41.12 -20.04 20.06
N GLU A 458 40.94 -19.89 21.37
CA GLU A 458 39.75 -19.25 21.94
C GLU A 458 39.51 -17.85 21.34
N ASP A 459 40.56 -17.03 21.25
CA ASP A 459 40.48 -15.69 20.66
C ASP A 459 40.08 -15.73 19.18
N ALA A 460 40.63 -16.67 18.41
CA ALA A 460 40.26 -16.84 17.01
C ALA A 460 38.78 -17.24 16.88
N PHE A 461 38.26 -18.04 17.81
CA PHE A 461 36.84 -18.42 17.82
C PHE A 461 35.93 -17.23 18.19
N ARG A 462 36.36 -16.36 19.12
CA ARG A 462 35.64 -15.11 19.43
C ARG A 462 35.60 -14.17 18.23
N GLN A 463 36.72 -13.99 17.53
CA GLN A 463 36.76 -13.19 16.30
C GLN A 463 35.90 -13.78 15.19
N GLN A 464 35.87 -15.12 15.04
CA GLN A 464 35.00 -15.79 14.08
C GLN A 464 33.52 -15.54 14.38
N LYS A 465 33.13 -15.55 15.67
CA LYS A 465 31.77 -15.18 16.08
C LYS A 465 31.45 -13.75 15.62
N GLU A 466 32.29 -12.78 15.95
CA GLU A 466 32.07 -11.38 15.56
C GLU A 466 31.98 -11.21 14.03
N PHE A 467 32.86 -11.87 13.28
CA PHE A 467 32.86 -11.86 11.83
C PHE A 467 31.58 -12.49 11.24
N ALA A 468 31.10 -13.59 11.83
CA ALA A 468 29.87 -14.23 11.40
C ALA A 468 28.66 -13.32 11.66
N GLU A 469 28.59 -12.68 12.83
CA GLU A 469 27.53 -11.70 13.17
C GLU A 469 27.53 -10.51 12.20
N GLN A 470 28.70 -9.94 11.91
CA GLN A 470 28.82 -8.85 10.92
C GLN A 470 28.38 -9.29 9.53
N THR A 471 28.75 -10.50 9.12
CA THR A 471 28.39 -11.08 7.83
C THR A 471 26.87 -11.25 7.71
N ILE A 472 26.22 -11.82 8.73
CA ILE A 472 24.76 -11.98 8.78
C ILE A 472 24.07 -10.62 8.68
N HIS A 473 24.52 -9.63 9.45
CA HIS A 473 23.96 -8.29 9.42
C HIS A 473 24.16 -7.61 8.06
N TYR A 474 25.32 -7.77 7.43
CA TYR A 474 25.60 -7.26 6.09
C TYR A 474 24.68 -7.90 5.02
N ILE A 475 24.50 -9.22 5.08
CA ILE A 475 23.58 -9.94 4.17
C ILE A 475 22.16 -9.40 4.34
N GLY A 476 21.67 -9.30 5.58
CA GLY A 476 20.33 -8.76 5.85
C GLY A 476 20.16 -7.31 5.38
N GLN A 477 21.20 -6.47 5.51
CA GLN A 477 21.19 -5.11 4.94
C GLN A 477 21.15 -5.12 3.41
N SER A 478 21.88 -6.02 2.76
CA SER A 478 21.91 -6.14 1.30
C SER A 478 20.55 -6.57 0.73
N GLU A 479 19.86 -7.51 1.38
CA GLU A 479 18.51 -7.94 0.99
C GLU A 479 17.48 -6.82 1.17
N ARG A 480 17.53 -6.10 2.32
CA ARG A 480 16.68 -4.92 2.55
C ARG A 480 16.92 -3.85 1.50
N LEU A 481 18.17 -3.60 1.12
CA LEU A 481 18.52 -2.65 0.06
C LEU A 481 17.92 -3.10 -1.28
N GLU A 482 18.05 -4.37 -1.65
CA GLU A 482 17.49 -4.89 -2.90
C GLU A 482 15.95 -4.79 -2.93
N GLN A 483 15.29 -5.04 -1.79
CA GLN A 483 13.84 -4.87 -1.66
C GLN A 483 13.44 -3.40 -1.84
N VAL A 484 14.13 -2.48 -1.18
CA VAL A 484 13.90 -1.03 -1.30
C VAL A 484 14.17 -0.55 -2.72
N GLU A 485 15.22 -1.04 -3.38
CA GLU A 485 15.49 -0.73 -4.79
C GLU A 485 14.37 -1.23 -5.71
N ARG A 486 13.87 -2.44 -5.47
CA ARG A 486 12.72 -3.00 -6.21
C ARG A 486 11.47 -2.15 -6.02
N GLU A 487 11.17 -1.72 -4.80
CA GLU A 487 10.05 -0.82 -4.51
C GLU A 487 10.25 0.56 -5.14
N HIS A 488 11.45 1.11 -5.06
CA HIS A 488 11.78 2.40 -5.67
C HIS A 488 11.62 2.34 -7.19
N ARG A 489 12.08 1.27 -7.86
CA ARG A 489 11.85 1.06 -9.31
C ARG A 489 10.36 0.96 -9.65
N LYS A 490 9.54 0.31 -8.81
CA LYS A 490 8.07 0.28 -8.99
C LYS A 490 7.49 1.70 -8.89
N PHE A 491 7.88 2.46 -7.87
CA PHE A 491 7.44 3.85 -7.68
C PHE A 491 7.85 4.76 -8.85
N GLN A 492 9.08 4.61 -9.36
CA GLN A 492 9.56 5.33 -10.55
C GLN A 492 8.71 5.02 -11.78
N LYS A 493 8.37 3.74 -12.03
CA LYS A 493 7.49 3.34 -13.15
C LYS A 493 6.10 3.96 -13.02
N ILE A 494 5.51 3.94 -11.83
CA ILE A 494 4.19 4.53 -11.57
C ILE A 494 4.25 6.06 -11.76
N SER A 495 5.27 6.72 -11.22
CA SER A 495 5.46 8.17 -11.34
C SER A 495 5.64 8.60 -12.79
N PHE A 496 6.40 7.83 -13.58
CA PHE A 496 6.59 8.11 -15.01
C PHE A 496 5.28 7.95 -15.80
N ALA A 497 4.48 6.92 -15.51
CA ALA A 497 3.17 6.74 -16.13
C ALA A 497 2.19 7.87 -15.76
N LEU A 498 2.20 8.32 -14.50
CA LEU A 498 1.41 9.47 -14.03
C LEU A 498 1.86 10.78 -14.74
N PHE A 499 3.17 10.99 -14.88
CA PHE A 499 3.70 12.16 -15.57
C PHE A 499 3.26 12.22 -17.04
N ILE A 500 3.32 11.10 -17.77
CA ILE A 500 2.87 11.02 -19.16
C ILE A 500 1.37 11.32 -19.27
N THR A 501 0.55 10.78 -18.37
CA THR A 501 -0.91 11.02 -18.39
C THR A 501 -1.27 12.48 -18.13
N VAL A 502 -0.60 13.13 -17.17
CA VAL A 502 -0.76 14.57 -16.91
C VAL A 502 -0.31 15.40 -18.12
N LEU A 503 0.81 15.05 -18.76
CA LEU A 503 1.32 15.74 -19.94
C LEU A 503 0.32 15.68 -21.11
N VAL A 504 -0.27 14.51 -21.37
CA VAL A 504 -1.30 14.33 -22.41
C VAL A 504 -2.54 15.18 -22.10
N MET A 505 -2.98 15.20 -20.83
CA MET A 505 -4.12 16.01 -20.42
C MET A 505 -3.85 17.51 -20.60
N PHE A 506 -2.64 17.96 -20.26
CA PHE A 506 -2.21 19.35 -20.46
C PHE A 506 -2.22 19.76 -21.94
N LEU A 507 -1.64 18.93 -22.82
CA LEU A 507 -1.65 19.17 -24.26
C LEU A 507 -3.08 19.22 -24.84
N PHE A 508 -3.98 18.38 -24.32
CA PHE A 508 -5.39 18.40 -24.71
C PHE A 508 -6.09 19.71 -24.31
N ILE A 509 -5.86 20.19 -23.09
CA ILE A 509 -6.42 21.47 -22.60
C ILE A 509 -5.88 22.64 -23.42
N MET A 510 -4.57 22.68 -23.69
CA MET A 510 -3.95 23.71 -24.54
C MET A 510 -4.56 23.74 -25.93
N ARG A 511 -4.69 22.58 -26.60
CA ARG A 511 -5.30 22.48 -27.93
C ARG A 511 -6.74 23.01 -27.93
N ARG A 512 -7.51 22.64 -26.91
CA ARG A 512 -8.89 23.12 -26.74
C ARG A 512 -8.95 24.64 -26.58
N GLY A 513 -8.03 25.23 -25.79
CA GLY A 513 -7.93 26.67 -25.61
C GLY A 513 -7.69 27.42 -26.93
N VAL A 514 -6.77 26.94 -27.76
CA VAL A 514 -6.48 27.54 -29.09
C VAL A 514 -7.70 27.47 -30.01
N ILE A 515 -8.42 26.35 -30.02
CA ILE A 515 -9.63 26.18 -30.85
C ILE A 515 -10.72 27.17 -30.40
N MET A 516 -10.97 27.29 -29.10
CA MET A 516 -11.97 28.22 -28.56
C MET A 516 -11.65 29.68 -28.92
N GLN A 517 -10.38 30.07 -28.86
CA GLN A 517 -9.97 31.43 -29.23
C GLN A 517 -10.22 31.73 -30.71
N ARG A 518 -9.96 30.76 -31.61
CA ARG A 518 -10.27 30.90 -33.04
C ARG A 518 -11.76 31.07 -33.27
N GLN A 519 -12.58 30.20 -32.65
CA GLN A 519 -14.03 30.28 -32.76
C GLN A 519 -14.59 31.62 -32.26
N ALA A 520 -14.09 32.13 -31.14
CA ALA A 520 -14.48 33.44 -30.63
C ALA A 520 -14.19 34.57 -31.63
N SER A 521 -13.01 34.55 -32.25
CA SER A 521 -12.63 35.54 -33.26
C SER A 521 -13.48 35.46 -34.54
N GLU A 522 -13.88 34.26 -34.96
CA GLU A 522 -14.79 34.07 -36.09
C GLU A 522 -16.18 34.61 -35.79
N ILE A 523 -16.73 34.31 -34.61
CA ILE A 523 -18.03 34.82 -34.17
C ILE A 523 -18.03 36.36 -34.17
N GLU A 524 -16.97 37.00 -33.69
CA GLU A 524 -16.85 38.46 -33.69
C GLU A 524 -16.83 39.04 -35.11
N LYS A 525 -16.08 38.43 -36.03
CA LYS A 525 -16.07 38.84 -37.45
C LYS A 525 -17.45 38.73 -38.08
N LEU A 526 -18.13 37.59 -37.92
CA LEU A 526 -19.48 37.39 -38.44
C LEU A 526 -20.47 38.41 -37.84
N ARG A 527 -20.33 38.75 -36.55
CA ARG A 527 -21.19 39.75 -35.90
C ARG A 527 -21.00 41.13 -36.53
N ASN A 528 -19.75 41.54 -36.76
CA ASN A 528 -19.46 42.85 -37.36
C ASN A 528 -19.97 42.92 -38.81
N ASP A 529 -19.79 41.86 -39.60
CA ASP A 529 -20.31 41.81 -40.98
C ASP A 529 -21.86 41.82 -41.01
N LEU A 530 -22.53 41.20 -40.04
CA LEU A 530 -24.00 41.15 -39.98
C LEU A 530 -24.65 42.50 -39.64
N PHE A 531 -24.01 43.32 -38.80
CA PHE A 531 -24.61 44.55 -38.23
C PHE A 531 -24.03 45.86 -38.76
N THR A 532 -23.06 45.80 -39.67
CA THR A 532 -22.54 46.97 -40.39
C THR A 532 -23.06 47.01 -41.82
N HIS A 533 -23.14 48.20 -42.40
CA HIS A 533 -23.49 48.37 -43.81
C HIS A 533 -22.28 48.02 -44.67
N SER A 534 -22.50 47.32 -45.78
CA SER A 534 -21.42 46.77 -46.62
C SER A 534 -20.50 47.83 -47.23
N ARG A 535 -21.03 49.05 -47.44
CA ARG A 535 -20.34 50.17 -48.08
C ARG A 535 -19.79 51.17 -47.05
N SER A 536 -20.67 51.88 -46.36
CA SER A 536 -20.31 52.87 -45.31
C SER A 536 -19.76 52.31 -44.00
N ARG A 537 -19.84 51.00 -43.70
CA ARG A 537 -19.46 50.38 -42.40
C ARG A 537 -20.19 50.91 -41.15
N LEU A 538 -21.10 51.87 -41.29
CA LEU A 538 -22.01 52.31 -40.24
C LEU A 538 -22.97 51.20 -39.82
N ARG A 539 -23.62 51.33 -38.66
CA ARG A 539 -24.64 50.38 -38.20
C ARG A 539 -25.77 50.30 -39.22
N ASN A 540 -26.11 49.10 -39.68
CA ASN A 540 -27.12 48.93 -40.73
C ASN A 540 -28.55 48.91 -40.18
N LEU A 541 -29.53 48.84 -41.09
CA LEU A 541 -30.95 48.69 -40.77
C LEU A 541 -31.24 47.45 -39.91
N ARG A 542 -30.53 46.33 -40.09
CA ARG A 542 -30.71 45.13 -39.26
C ARG A 542 -30.34 45.40 -37.79
N MET A 543 -29.26 46.15 -37.55
CA MET A 543 -28.87 46.59 -36.21
C MET A 543 -29.87 47.58 -35.61
N LEU A 544 -30.48 48.44 -36.44
CA LEU A 544 -31.57 49.31 -36.03
C LEU A 544 -32.77 48.48 -35.55
N ASN A 545 -33.29 47.57 -36.39
CA ASN A 545 -34.47 46.77 -36.07
C ASN A 545 -34.28 45.91 -34.81
N VAL A 546 -33.09 45.33 -34.59
CA VAL A 546 -32.80 44.54 -33.38
C VAL A 546 -32.77 45.39 -32.10
N LYS A 547 -32.41 46.69 -32.20
CA LYS A 547 -32.21 47.56 -31.03
C LYS A 547 -33.31 48.58 -30.80
N LEU A 548 -33.99 49.05 -31.84
CA LEU A 548 -34.92 50.18 -31.81
C LEU A 548 -36.15 49.85 -30.97
N SER A 549 -36.84 48.75 -31.25
CA SER A 549 -38.05 48.34 -30.51
C SER A 549 -37.76 48.17 -29.01
N ARG A 550 -36.62 47.58 -28.65
CA ARG A 550 -36.20 47.45 -27.24
C ARG A 550 -35.88 48.80 -26.60
N SER A 551 -35.24 49.71 -27.33
CA SER A 551 -34.88 51.05 -26.83
C SER A 551 -36.12 51.93 -26.64
N LEU A 552 -37.06 51.91 -27.59
CA LEU A 552 -38.30 52.68 -27.49
C LEU A 552 -39.24 52.09 -26.45
N LYS A 553 -39.38 50.76 -26.37
CA LYS A 553 -40.18 50.11 -25.32
C LYS A 553 -39.69 50.52 -23.92
N LYS A 554 -38.39 50.49 -23.69
CA LYS A 554 -37.80 50.96 -22.42
C LYS A 554 -38.17 52.42 -22.13
N SER A 555 -38.04 53.30 -23.12
CA SER A 555 -38.34 54.72 -22.96
C SER A 555 -39.84 54.94 -22.69
N SER A 556 -40.71 54.24 -23.43
CA SER A 556 -42.17 54.25 -23.25
C SER A 556 -42.60 53.75 -21.87
N GLU A 557 -41.99 52.67 -21.36
CA GLU A 557 -42.25 52.15 -20.01
C GLU A 557 -41.90 53.22 -18.95
N THR A 558 -40.77 53.93 -19.09
CA THR A 558 -40.41 55.02 -18.17
C THR A 558 -41.46 56.15 -18.20
N PHE A 559 -41.96 56.53 -19.38
CA PHE A 559 -42.98 57.58 -19.52
C PHE A 559 -44.35 57.18 -18.95
N GLU A 560 -44.78 55.92 -19.14
CA GLU A 560 -46.01 55.38 -18.56
C GLU A 560 -45.94 55.38 -17.03
N GLN A 561 -44.83 54.93 -16.45
CA GLN A 561 -44.62 54.97 -14.99
C GLN A 561 -44.68 56.40 -14.43
N TRP A 562 -44.15 57.38 -15.17
CA TRP A 562 -44.27 58.79 -14.80
C TRP A 562 -45.72 59.29 -14.86
N GLN A 563 -46.46 58.96 -15.93
CA GLN A 563 -47.87 59.34 -16.07
C GLN A 563 -48.77 58.72 -14.98
N MET A 564 -48.47 57.50 -14.55
CA MET A 564 -49.16 56.81 -13.46
C MET A 564 -48.77 57.32 -12.05
N GLY A 565 -47.83 58.27 -11.96
CA GLY A 565 -47.37 58.84 -10.69
C GLY A 565 -46.36 57.98 -9.93
N GLU A 566 -45.80 56.94 -10.55
CA GLU A 566 -44.77 56.08 -9.94
C GLU A 566 -43.38 56.74 -9.96
N LEU A 567 -43.12 57.68 -10.88
CA LEU A 567 -41.93 58.55 -10.87
C LEU A 567 -42.26 59.98 -10.42
N ILE A 568 -41.40 60.53 -9.55
CA ILE A 568 -41.53 61.90 -9.01
C ILE A 568 -41.06 62.96 -10.02
N HIS A 569 -40.12 62.62 -10.90
CA HIS A 569 -39.53 63.54 -11.88
C HIS A 569 -39.82 63.09 -13.31
N GLU A 570 -40.04 64.06 -14.21
CA GLU A 570 -40.20 63.79 -15.63
C GLU A 570 -38.92 63.20 -16.23
N PRO A 571 -38.99 62.11 -17.01
CA PRO A 571 -37.80 61.44 -17.57
C PRO A 571 -37.25 62.21 -18.79
N LEU A 572 -36.66 63.38 -18.53
CA LEU A 572 -36.11 64.28 -19.56
C LEU A 572 -35.03 63.62 -20.43
N ASN A 573 -34.28 62.65 -19.89
CA ASN A 573 -33.22 61.94 -20.60
C ASN A 573 -33.72 60.84 -21.57
N ASP A 574 -34.98 60.41 -21.44
CA ASP A 574 -35.58 59.36 -22.29
C ASP A 574 -36.36 59.93 -23.48
N ARG A 575 -36.44 61.27 -23.59
CA ARG A 575 -36.88 61.95 -24.82
C ARG A 575 -35.80 61.83 -25.88
N LEU A 576 -36.18 61.41 -27.07
CA LEU A 576 -35.26 61.18 -28.18
C LEU A 576 -35.67 62.05 -29.37
N ARG A 577 -34.70 62.70 -30.01
CA ARG A 577 -34.90 63.34 -31.30
C ARG A 577 -34.42 62.40 -32.40
N PHE A 578 -35.32 62.13 -33.33
CA PHE A 578 -35.04 61.34 -34.52
C PHE A 578 -34.86 62.24 -35.72
N VAL A 579 -33.85 61.92 -36.52
CA VAL A 579 -33.42 62.72 -37.66
C VAL A 579 -33.15 61.80 -38.82
N MET A 580 -33.97 61.93 -39.86
CA MET A 580 -33.76 61.22 -41.12
C MET A 580 -33.11 62.20 -42.11
N ILE A 581 -31.96 61.81 -42.64
CA ILE A 581 -31.10 62.67 -43.45
C ILE A 581 -30.96 62.02 -44.83
N ASP A 582 -31.62 62.59 -45.84
CA ASP A 582 -31.41 62.23 -47.25
C ASP A 582 -30.22 63.02 -47.81
N LEU A 583 -29.20 62.29 -48.23
CA LEU A 583 -27.96 62.78 -48.81
C LEU A 583 -27.90 62.38 -50.28
N PRO A 584 -28.29 63.28 -51.21
CA PRO A 584 -28.36 62.95 -52.64
C PRO A 584 -27.03 62.49 -53.23
N PHE A 585 -25.91 62.98 -52.68
CA PHE A 585 -24.58 62.63 -53.16
C PHE A 585 -24.26 61.14 -53.01
N LEU A 586 -24.86 60.44 -52.03
CA LEU A 586 -24.66 59.01 -51.85
C LEU A 586 -25.17 58.19 -53.05
N ARG A 587 -26.21 58.70 -53.74
CA ARG A 587 -26.71 58.08 -54.98
C ARG A 587 -25.86 58.49 -56.18
N SER A 588 -25.54 59.78 -56.27
CA SER A 588 -24.87 60.30 -57.46
C SER A 588 -23.40 59.91 -57.52
N MET A 589 -22.69 59.73 -56.41
CA MET A 589 -21.25 59.46 -56.40
C MET A 589 -20.84 58.20 -57.16
N TYR A 590 -21.67 57.15 -57.12
CA TYR A 590 -21.43 55.92 -57.88
C TYR A 590 -21.55 56.13 -59.39
N VAL A 591 -22.51 56.97 -59.81
CA VAL A 591 -22.75 57.31 -61.21
C VAL A 591 -21.61 58.18 -61.76
N HIS A 592 -21.08 59.10 -60.94
CA HIS A 592 -20.03 60.04 -61.37
C HIS A 592 -18.62 59.44 -61.31
N ASN A 593 -18.29 58.68 -60.26
CA ASN A 593 -16.92 58.26 -59.96
C ASN A 593 -16.64 56.77 -60.26
N GLY A 594 -17.68 56.00 -60.60
CA GLY A 594 -17.58 54.55 -60.77
C GLY A 594 -17.59 53.78 -59.44
N TYR A 595 -17.74 52.44 -59.53
CA TYR A 595 -18.01 51.59 -58.37
C TYR A 595 -16.92 51.64 -57.28
N LYS A 596 -15.64 51.50 -57.66
CA LYS A 596 -14.53 51.43 -56.71
C LYS A 596 -14.32 52.75 -55.96
N ALA A 597 -14.25 53.86 -56.69
CA ALA A 597 -14.08 55.18 -56.08
C ALA A 597 -15.32 55.61 -55.29
N GLY A 598 -16.53 55.26 -55.74
CA GLY A 598 -17.77 55.47 -54.97
C GLY A 598 -17.79 54.69 -53.65
N LEU A 599 -17.29 53.45 -53.64
CA LEU A 599 -17.18 52.64 -52.43
C LEU A 599 -16.15 53.21 -51.44
N GLU A 600 -14.97 53.61 -51.93
CA GLU A 600 -13.93 54.25 -51.11
C GLU A 600 -14.45 55.55 -50.49
N LEU A 601 -15.21 56.35 -51.26
CA LEU A 601 -15.82 57.58 -50.81
C LEU A 601 -16.96 57.36 -49.79
N GLU A 602 -17.86 56.40 -50.03
CA GLU A 602 -18.92 56.07 -49.06
C GLU A 602 -18.33 55.57 -47.74
N ARG A 603 -17.25 54.79 -47.82
CA ARG A 603 -16.55 54.29 -46.65
C ARG A 603 -15.88 55.43 -45.88
N ALA A 604 -15.15 56.31 -46.57
CA ALA A 604 -14.56 57.49 -45.96
C ALA A 604 -15.61 58.38 -45.29
N PHE A 605 -16.78 58.53 -45.91
CA PHE A 605 -17.90 59.28 -45.32
C PHE A 605 -18.47 58.59 -44.07
N GLY A 606 -18.60 57.26 -44.10
CA GLY A 606 -19.04 56.48 -42.96
C GLY A 606 -18.07 56.54 -41.79
N ASP A 607 -16.77 56.44 -42.05
CA ASP A 607 -15.70 56.57 -41.05
C ASP A 607 -15.68 57.99 -40.46
N PHE A 608 -15.76 59.02 -41.31
CA PHE A 608 -15.87 60.42 -40.90
C PHE A 608 -17.07 60.67 -39.98
N LEU A 609 -18.25 60.15 -40.33
CA LEU A 609 -19.41 60.29 -39.47
C LEU A 609 -19.29 59.47 -38.18
N ALA A 610 -18.70 58.27 -38.22
CA ALA A 610 -18.53 57.45 -37.02
C ALA A 610 -17.67 58.14 -35.94
N GLU A 611 -16.66 58.92 -36.34
CA GLU A 611 -15.81 59.71 -35.43
C GLU A 611 -16.55 60.88 -34.77
N LYS A 612 -17.54 61.48 -35.46
CA LYS A 612 -18.31 62.63 -34.95
C LYS A 612 -19.44 62.24 -33.99
N ILE A 613 -19.73 60.94 -33.82
CA ILE A 613 -20.90 60.46 -33.08
C ILE A 613 -20.48 59.93 -31.70
N GLU A 614 -20.75 60.72 -30.66
CA GLU A 614 -20.53 60.33 -29.28
C GLU A 614 -21.76 59.65 -28.66
N LYS A 615 -21.55 58.79 -27.66
CA LYS A 615 -22.65 58.18 -26.89
C LYS A 615 -23.28 59.27 -25.98
N PRO A 616 -24.61 59.36 -25.85
CA PRO A 616 -25.61 58.32 -26.16
C PRO A 616 -26.17 58.31 -27.59
N SER A 617 -25.74 59.26 -28.43
CA SER A 617 -26.24 59.41 -29.79
C SER A 617 -25.87 58.24 -30.70
N ARG A 618 -26.70 58.00 -31.71
CA ARG A 618 -26.64 56.80 -32.54
C ARG A 618 -26.87 57.19 -33.99
N LEU A 619 -26.05 56.65 -34.87
CA LEU A 619 -26.18 56.80 -36.31
C LEU A 619 -26.36 55.42 -36.96
N TYR A 620 -27.32 55.33 -37.86
CA TYR A 620 -27.63 54.14 -38.64
C TYR A 620 -27.69 54.51 -40.12
N HIS A 621 -27.14 53.64 -40.97
CA HIS A 621 -27.34 53.70 -42.41
C HIS A 621 -28.67 53.01 -42.73
N PHE A 622 -29.69 53.82 -43.01
CA PHE A 622 -31.09 53.38 -43.10
C PHE A 622 -31.42 52.82 -44.49
N SER A 623 -31.03 53.54 -45.55
CA SER A 623 -31.18 53.13 -46.95
C SER A 623 -30.08 53.76 -47.82
N ASP A 624 -30.07 53.53 -49.13
CA ASP A 624 -29.00 53.95 -50.06
C ASP A 624 -28.55 55.41 -49.95
N ALA A 625 -29.43 56.31 -49.53
CA ALA A 625 -29.13 57.74 -49.37
C ALA A 625 -29.54 58.29 -48.02
N ASN A 626 -30.16 57.48 -47.17
CA ASN A 626 -30.76 57.95 -45.93
C ASN A 626 -29.95 57.47 -44.73
N LEU A 627 -29.61 58.40 -43.86
CA LEU A 627 -29.07 58.11 -42.54
C LEU A 627 -30.11 58.43 -41.48
N LEU A 628 -30.21 57.58 -40.48
CA LEU A 628 -31.03 57.82 -39.30
C LEU A 628 -30.12 58.15 -38.11
N TYR A 629 -30.26 59.36 -37.61
CA TYR A 629 -29.60 59.82 -36.40
C TYR A 629 -30.60 59.94 -35.25
N ILE A 630 -30.18 59.49 -34.06
CA ILE A 630 -30.98 59.50 -32.84
C ILE A 630 -30.12 60.09 -31.73
N GLU A 631 -30.57 61.17 -31.10
CA GLU A 631 -29.93 61.76 -29.93
C GLU A 631 -30.92 62.02 -28.79
N PRO A 632 -30.49 62.01 -27.52
CA PRO A 632 -31.33 62.47 -26.41
C PRO A 632 -31.69 63.95 -26.57
N ASN A 633 -32.93 64.31 -26.30
CA ASN A 633 -33.41 65.68 -26.38
C ASN A 633 -34.15 66.10 -25.11
N ALA A 634 -33.44 66.73 -24.17
CA ALA A 634 -34.01 67.19 -22.91
C ALA A 634 -34.96 68.40 -23.10
N ASP A 635 -34.73 69.23 -24.12
CA ASP A 635 -35.52 70.43 -24.41
C ASP A 635 -36.50 70.21 -25.57
N ARG A 636 -37.80 70.22 -25.26
CA ARG A 636 -38.87 70.02 -26.25
C ARG A 636 -38.98 71.15 -27.26
N ASP A 637 -38.50 72.34 -26.91
CA ASP A 637 -38.55 73.52 -27.76
C ASP A 637 -37.20 73.80 -28.44
N ALA A 638 -36.23 72.87 -28.31
CA ALA A 638 -34.95 72.94 -29.00
C ALA A 638 -35.16 73.09 -30.51
N SER A 639 -34.58 74.15 -31.08
CA SER A 639 -34.73 74.50 -32.50
C SER A 639 -34.23 73.38 -33.41
N ALA A 640 -35.06 73.02 -34.39
CA ALA A 640 -34.71 72.10 -35.47
C ALA A 640 -33.57 72.64 -36.36
N GLU A 641 -33.40 73.95 -36.40
CA GLU A 641 -32.35 74.62 -37.19
C GLU A 641 -30.95 74.31 -36.66
N VAL A 642 -30.75 74.26 -35.34
CA VAL A 642 -29.44 73.94 -34.72
C VAL A 642 -28.96 72.56 -35.17
N MET A 643 -29.88 71.61 -35.26
CA MET A 643 -29.59 70.25 -35.70
C MET A 643 -29.28 70.19 -37.20
N PHE A 644 -30.00 70.97 -38.00
CA PHE A 644 -29.72 71.10 -39.42
C PHE A 644 -28.32 71.68 -39.66
N GLU A 645 -27.98 72.78 -39.00
CA GLU A 645 -26.66 73.43 -39.11
C GLU A 645 -25.52 72.51 -38.68
N LYS A 646 -25.74 71.69 -37.64
CA LYS A 646 -24.78 70.65 -37.21
C LYS A 646 -24.47 69.67 -38.34
N PHE A 647 -25.49 69.12 -39.00
CA PHE A 647 -25.29 68.19 -40.12
C PHE A 647 -24.79 68.88 -41.39
N GLN A 648 -25.25 70.10 -41.67
CA GLN A 648 -24.78 70.91 -42.80
C GLN A 648 -23.28 71.18 -42.66
N THR A 649 -22.81 71.56 -41.47
CA THR A 649 -21.37 71.72 -41.16
C THR A 649 -20.59 70.43 -41.43
N TRP A 650 -21.10 69.27 -40.97
CA TRP A 650 -20.42 67.99 -41.21
C TRP A 650 -20.31 67.62 -42.69
N VAL A 651 -21.38 67.84 -43.46
CA VAL A 651 -21.34 67.58 -44.91
C VAL A 651 -20.47 68.61 -45.63
N ASP A 652 -20.45 69.87 -45.21
CA ASP A 652 -19.59 70.90 -45.80
C ASP A 652 -18.10 70.62 -45.54
N GLU A 653 -17.74 70.19 -44.32
CA GLU A 653 -16.38 69.73 -43.98
C GLU A 653 -15.95 68.56 -44.88
N PHE A 654 -16.82 67.56 -45.05
CA PHE A 654 -16.52 66.41 -45.89
C PHE A 654 -16.46 66.79 -47.40
N ALA A 655 -17.37 67.66 -47.85
CA ALA A 655 -17.42 68.14 -49.22
C ALA A 655 -16.21 69.00 -49.60
N GLN A 656 -15.62 69.73 -48.65
CA GLN A 656 -14.40 70.49 -48.87
C GLN A 656 -13.22 69.59 -49.24
N GLN A 657 -13.15 68.39 -48.66
CA GLN A 657 -12.06 67.43 -48.90
C GLN A 657 -12.32 66.52 -50.10
N HIS A 658 -13.58 66.17 -50.35
CA HIS A 658 -13.93 65.11 -51.32
C HIS A 658 -14.80 65.55 -52.51
N ASN A 659 -15.08 66.85 -52.65
CA ASN A 659 -15.85 67.43 -53.75
C ASN A 659 -17.21 66.75 -53.98
N VAL A 660 -17.99 66.56 -52.91
CA VAL A 660 -19.36 65.99 -52.98
C VAL A 660 -20.43 67.08 -52.94
N ASN A 661 -21.65 66.73 -53.38
CA ASN A 661 -22.79 67.63 -53.31
C ASN A 661 -23.17 67.89 -51.84
N ARG A 662 -23.31 69.17 -51.48
CA ARG A 662 -23.54 69.69 -50.12
C ARG A 662 -25.02 69.74 -49.71
N ILE A 663 -25.93 69.38 -50.63
CA ILE A 663 -27.36 69.41 -50.37
C ILE A 663 -27.72 68.34 -49.32
N ILE A 664 -28.36 68.77 -48.24
CA ILE A 664 -28.96 67.92 -47.22
C ILE A 664 -30.47 68.13 -47.21
N ARG A 665 -31.22 67.04 -47.14
CA ARG A 665 -32.66 67.07 -46.91
C ARG A 665 -32.95 66.34 -45.61
N MET A 666 -33.58 67.02 -44.66
CA MET A 666 -33.70 66.49 -43.31
C MET A 666 -35.15 66.47 -42.83
N GLY A 667 -35.61 65.29 -42.41
CA GLY A 667 -36.86 65.12 -41.67
C GLY A 667 -36.57 64.94 -40.19
N ILE A 668 -37.24 65.71 -39.33
CA ILE A 668 -37.08 65.65 -37.87
C ILE A 668 -38.41 65.29 -37.23
N SER A 669 -38.36 64.46 -36.19
CA SER A 669 -39.48 64.16 -35.31
C SER A 669 -38.94 63.80 -33.92
N ASP A 670 -39.64 64.21 -32.87
CA ASP A 670 -39.32 63.81 -31.50
C ASP A 670 -40.10 62.54 -31.11
N TYR A 671 -39.51 61.75 -30.22
CA TYR A 671 -40.14 60.64 -29.52
C TYR A 671 -40.11 60.91 -28.01
N PRO A 672 -41.25 60.80 -27.31
CA PRO A 672 -42.57 60.48 -27.85
C PRO A 672 -43.14 61.62 -28.72
N PHE A 673 -43.76 61.27 -29.86
CA PHE A 673 -44.30 62.26 -30.81
C PHE A 673 -45.54 62.98 -30.26
N LEU A 674 -46.41 62.24 -29.56
CA LEU A 674 -47.59 62.78 -28.89
C LEU A 674 -47.28 63.06 -27.41
N PRO A 675 -47.35 64.32 -26.94
CA PRO A 675 -46.94 64.70 -25.58
C PRO A 675 -47.78 64.11 -24.45
N ARG A 676 -49.00 63.62 -24.74
CA ARG A 676 -49.96 63.07 -23.75
C ARG A 676 -50.37 61.62 -24.05
N ALA A 677 -49.75 60.99 -25.05
CA ALA A 677 -50.07 59.63 -25.48
C ALA A 677 -48.81 58.93 -25.99
N TYR A 678 -47.93 58.53 -25.05
CA TYR A 678 -46.56 58.09 -25.33
C TYR A 678 -46.48 56.75 -26.08
N THR A 679 -47.48 55.90 -25.91
CA THR A 679 -47.61 54.57 -26.53
C THR A 679 -48.35 54.60 -27.87
N ALA A 680 -48.92 55.74 -28.27
CA ALA A 680 -49.79 55.82 -29.44
C ALA A 680 -49.06 55.72 -30.79
N ILE A 681 -47.73 55.90 -30.80
CA ILE A 681 -46.90 55.75 -32.00
C ILE A 681 -45.77 54.76 -31.70
N ASN A 682 -45.72 53.68 -32.47
CA ASN A 682 -44.68 52.66 -32.36
C ASN A 682 -43.41 53.03 -33.17
N ASP A 683 -42.39 52.17 -33.14
CA ASP A 683 -41.12 52.39 -33.85
C ASP A 683 -41.26 52.47 -35.36
N GLU A 684 -42.10 51.63 -35.97
CA GLU A 684 -42.34 51.64 -37.42
C GLU A 684 -43.11 52.90 -37.84
N GLU A 685 -44.13 53.28 -37.07
CA GLU A 685 -44.96 54.46 -37.32
C GLU A 685 -44.15 55.77 -37.17
N LEU A 686 -43.21 55.81 -36.22
CA LEU A 686 -42.27 56.92 -36.06
C LEU A 686 -41.32 57.05 -37.25
N LEU A 687 -40.86 55.92 -37.81
CA LEU A 687 -40.02 55.94 -39.01
C LEU A 687 -40.81 56.45 -40.23
N ASP A 688 -42.08 56.07 -40.36
CA ASP A 688 -42.96 56.58 -41.43
C ASP A 688 -43.20 58.09 -41.31
N LEU A 689 -43.38 58.61 -40.09
CA LEU A 689 -43.44 60.04 -39.80
C LEU A 689 -42.18 60.78 -40.28
N LEU A 690 -41.01 60.24 -39.97
CA LEU A 690 -39.72 60.80 -40.39
C LEU A 690 -39.55 60.75 -41.92
N LEU A 691 -39.98 59.67 -42.55
CA LEU A 691 -39.95 59.54 -44.01
C LEU A 691 -40.89 60.54 -44.68
N LEU A 692 -42.07 60.79 -44.11
CA LEU A 692 -42.98 61.83 -44.59
C LEU A 692 -42.35 63.22 -44.48
N ALA A 693 -41.74 63.55 -43.33
CA ALA A 693 -41.03 64.81 -43.13
C ALA A 693 -39.89 64.99 -44.15
N THR A 694 -39.08 63.94 -44.33
CA THR A 694 -37.95 63.92 -45.28
C THR A 694 -38.43 64.04 -46.72
N HIS A 695 -39.58 63.44 -47.07
CA HIS A 695 -40.20 63.57 -48.38
C HIS A 695 -40.58 65.03 -48.68
N ILE A 696 -41.19 65.74 -47.73
CA ILE A 696 -41.52 67.16 -47.89
C ILE A 696 -40.24 67.99 -48.08
N ALA A 697 -39.22 67.77 -47.25
CA ALA A 697 -37.92 68.45 -47.38
C ALA A 697 -37.28 68.21 -48.76
N ARG A 698 -37.41 66.98 -49.28
CA ARG A 698 -36.94 66.60 -50.61
C ARG A 698 -37.70 67.32 -51.73
N GLU A 699 -39.02 67.33 -51.73
CA GLU A 699 -39.82 67.96 -52.78
C GLU A 699 -39.57 69.48 -52.83
N VAL A 700 -39.40 70.11 -51.67
CA VAL A 700 -39.00 71.51 -51.58
C VAL A 700 -37.59 71.72 -52.16
N SER A 701 -36.61 70.93 -51.71
CA SER A 701 -35.22 70.98 -52.21
C SER A 701 -35.12 70.73 -53.73
N LEU A 702 -36.02 69.95 -54.32
CA LEU A 702 -36.04 69.74 -55.77
C LEU A 702 -36.51 70.98 -56.55
N LYS A 703 -37.29 71.87 -55.94
CA LYS A 703 -37.78 73.09 -56.59
C LYS A 703 -36.70 74.17 -56.69
N ASP A 704 -35.95 74.42 -55.63
CA ASP A 704 -34.96 75.51 -55.57
C ASP A 704 -33.49 75.04 -55.51
N LYS A 705 -33.26 73.71 -55.42
CA LYS A 705 -31.94 73.08 -55.33
C LYS A 705 -31.13 73.47 -54.09
N GLN A 706 -31.79 73.83 -52.99
CA GLN A 706 -31.15 74.14 -51.71
C GLN A 706 -31.35 73.02 -50.67
N SER A 707 -30.59 73.08 -49.58
CA SER A 707 -30.76 72.20 -48.42
C SER A 707 -31.97 72.63 -47.60
N HIS A 708 -32.83 71.68 -47.22
CA HIS A 708 -34.03 71.99 -46.43
C HIS A 708 -34.24 70.99 -45.29
N TRP A 709 -34.84 71.49 -44.22
CA TRP A 709 -35.32 70.66 -43.12
C TRP A 709 -36.81 70.85 -42.90
N VAL A 710 -37.47 69.78 -42.46
CA VAL A 710 -38.87 69.76 -42.07
C VAL A 710 -38.98 69.05 -40.73
N PHE A 711 -39.57 69.71 -39.75
CA PHE A 711 -39.82 69.19 -38.42
C PHE A 711 -41.33 69.07 -38.19
N LEU A 712 -41.78 67.84 -37.95
CA LEU A 712 -43.17 67.56 -37.59
C LEU A 712 -43.29 67.60 -36.07
N LYS A 713 -44.14 68.49 -35.55
CA LYS A 713 -44.40 68.63 -34.11
C LYS A 713 -45.91 68.60 -33.85
N ALA A 714 -46.38 67.62 -33.08
CA ALA A 714 -47.77 67.59 -32.64
C ALA A 714 -48.06 68.71 -31.62
N ILE A 715 -49.29 69.24 -31.63
CA ILE A 715 -49.75 70.18 -30.60
C ILE A 715 -49.94 69.45 -29.25
N ASP A 716 -49.87 70.18 -28.14
CA ASP A 716 -49.92 69.61 -26.78
C ASP A 716 -51.14 68.74 -26.50
N ASN A 717 -52.27 69.08 -27.11
CA ASN A 717 -53.57 68.42 -26.92
C ASN A 717 -54.03 67.62 -28.15
N ALA A 718 -53.11 67.20 -29.03
CA ALA A 718 -53.46 66.37 -30.18
C ALA A 718 -54.06 65.02 -29.71
N PRO A 719 -55.29 64.66 -30.10
CA PRO A 719 -55.93 63.44 -29.63
C PRO A 719 -55.29 62.22 -30.29
N ALA A 720 -54.91 61.22 -29.49
CA ALA A 720 -54.34 59.96 -29.97
C ALA A 720 -55.25 59.23 -30.98
N ALA A 721 -56.57 59.35 -30.82
CA ALA A 721 -57.56 58.76 -31.72
C ALA A 721 -57.41 59.22 -33.18
N SER A 722 -56.90 60.44 -33.44
CA SER A 722 -56.65 60.93 -34.80
C SER A 722 -55.53 60.17 -35.53
N PHE A 723 -54.75 59.36 -34.80
CA PHE A 723 -53.62 58.58 -35.33
C PHE A 723 -53.89 57.08 -35.37
N ALA A 724 -55.08 56.62 -34.94
CA ALA A 724 -55.44 55.20 -34.81
C ALA A 724 -56.08 54.58 -36.07
N THR A 725 -55.69 55.02 -37.27
CA THR A 725 -56.34 54.62 -38.54
C THR A 725 -55.62 53.49 -39.31
N GLY A 726 -54.61 52.86 -38.71
CA GLY A 726 -53.85 51.74 -39.30
C GLY A 726 -52.85 52.15 -40.40
N ASN A 727 -52.92 53.38 -40.93
CA ASN A 727 -51.92 53.97 -41.80
C ASN A 727 -51.52 55.35 -41.23
N ILE A 728 -50.37 55.40 -40.56
CA ILE A 728 -49.92 56.61 -39.88
C ILE A 728 -49.67 57.77 -40.86
N ARG A 729 -49.24 57.48 -42.09
CA ARG A 729 -48.91 58.51 -43.08
C ARG A 729 -50.15 59.30 -43.50
N THR A 730 -51.25 58.61 -43.81
CA THR A 730 -52.53 59.27 -44.15
C THR A 730 -53.12 59.97 -42.92
N ALA A 731 -53.02 59.35 -41.74
CA ALA A 731 -53.43 59.95 -40.47
C ALA A 731 -52.71 61.29 -40.22
N CYS A 732 -51.39 61.32 -40.47
CA CYS A 732 -50.57 62.50 -40.27
C CYS A 732 -50.88 63.60 -41.28
N GLN A 733 -51.10 63.27 -42.55
CA GLN A 733 -51.56 64.24 -43.56
C GLN A 733 -52.90 64.87 -43.15
N HIS A 734 -53.87 64.06 -42.70
CA HIS A 734 -55.14 64.56 -42.18
C HIS A 734 -54.96 65.41 -40.93
N ALA A 735 -54.14 64.98 -39.97
CA ALA A 735 -53.85 65.71 -38.75
C ALA A 735 -53.14 67.06 -39.03
N ILE A 736 -52.25 67.13 -40.02
CA ILE A 736 -51.67 68.39 -40.51
C ILE A 736 -52.78 69.30 -41.06
N SER A 737 -53.69 68.77 -41.88
CA SER A 737 -54.80 69.55 -42.46
C SER A 737 -55.77 70.09 -41.40
N GLN A 738 -55.92 69.36 -40.28
CA GLN A 738 -56.73 69.74 -39.13
C GLN A 738 -56.00 70.65 -38.13
N GLY A 739 -54.72 70.97 -38.36
CA GLY A 739 -53.90 71.78 -37.46
C GLY A 739 -53.43 71.07 -36.19
N LEU A 740 -53.56 69.74 -36.12
CA LEU A 740 -53.12 68.91 -34.99
C LEU A 740 -51.60 68.65 -35.02
N ILE A 741 -50.97 68.70 -36.20
CA ILE A 741 -49.52 68.70 -36.37
C ILE A 741 -49.10 70.02 -36.99
N LYS A 742 -48.13 70.69 -36.37
CA LYS A 742 -47.44 71.85 -36.91
C LYS A 742 -46.23 71.39 -37.73
N ILE A 743 -46.10 71.96 -38.92
CA ILE A 743 -44.92 71.78 -39.77
C ILE A 743 -44.04 72.99 -39.58
N HIS A 744 -42.86 72.78 -39.03
CA HIS A 744 -41.79 73.76 -39.04
C HIS A 744 -40.84 73.41 -40.18
N SER A 745 -40.42 74.40 -40.98
CA SER A 745 -39.57 74.17 -42.15
C SER A 745 -38.65 75.36 -42.39
N SER A 746 -37.48 75.12 -42.99
CA SER A 746 -36.64 76.21 -43.50
C SER A 746 -37.25 76.93 -44.71
N TYR A 747 -38.27 76.36 -45.33
CA TYR A 747 -38.94 76.92 -46.50
C TYR A 747 -40.15 77.77 -46.12
N LYS A 748 -40.12 79.06 -46.48
CA LYS A 748 -41.08 80.07 -46.01
C LYS A 748 -42.47 80.01 -46.67
N ASN A 749 -42.63 79.32 -47.80
CA ASN A 749 -43.91 79.28 -48.52
C ASN A 749 -44.75 78.06 -48.10
N GLU A 750 -45.65 78.27 -47.15
CA GLU A 750 -46.53 77.24 -46.59
C GLU A 750 -47.53 76.65 -47.60
N ASP A 751 -47.98 77.42 -48.59
CA ASP A 751 -48.96 76.96 -49.58
C ASP A 751 -48.38 75.87 -50.49
N ASP A 752 -47.08 75.95 -50.76
CA ASP A 752 -46.36 74.97 -51.54
C ASP A 752 -46.15 73.66 -50.78
N ILE A 753 -45.95 73.72 -49.46
CA ILE A 753 -45.90 72.53 -48.58
C ILE A 753 -47.29 71.86 -48.54
N LYS A 754 -48.36 72.65 -48.43
CA LYS A 754 -49.74 72.13 -48.48
C LYS A 754 -50.08 71.47 -49.82
N LYS A 755 -49.54 71.95 -50.95
CA LYS A 755 -49.68 71.27 -52.26
C LYS A 755 -48.95 69.94 -52.32
N ILE A 756 -47.72 69.88 -51.79
CA ILE A 756 -46.93 68.64 -51.75
C ILE A 756 -47.69 67.56 -50.96
N LEU A 757 -48.29 67.94 -49.83
CA LEU A 757 -49.09 67.04 -48.99
C LEU A 757 -50.40 66.55 -49.64
N LYS A 758 -50.94 67.26 -50.63
CA LYS A 758 -52.14 66.84 -51.39
C LYS A 758 -51.82 65.90 -52.55
N ASN A 759 -50.57 65.88 -53.00
CA ASN A 759 -50.13 65.17 -54.21
C ASN A 759 -49.31 63.90 -53.93
N GLY A 760 -49.07 63.54 -52.67
CA GLY A 760 -48.30 62.35 -52.26
C GLY A 760 -48.76 61.79 -50.94
#